data_AF-A0A673GSS9-F1
#
_entry.id   AF-A0A673GSS9-F1
#
_cell.length_a   1.000
_cell.length_b   1.000
_cell.length_c   1.000
_cell.angle_alpha   90.00
_cell.angle_beta   90.00
_cell.angle_gamma   90.00
#
_symmetry.space_group_name_H-M   'P 1'
#
loop_
_entity.id
_entity.type
_entity.pdbx_description
1 polymer ?
#
loop_
_entity_poly.entity_id
_entity_poly.type
_entity_poly.pdbx_seq_one_letter_code
_entity_poly.pdbx_strand_id
1 'polypeptide(L)'
;MTRALVYVGVLIALIAATEARPKSAEPKCKSGPVDLVFIIDGSRSVRAHEFETMRKFMIDIIHELNIGLEATRVGVVQYSSQVQNVFSLKAFSKPAQMVKAINEIIPLAQGTMTGLAIRYAMNVAFSAEEGARPNVPHVAVIVTDGRPQDRVAEVAAAARESGLEIYAIGVARADMTSLRAMASPPFEDHVFLVESFDLIHQFGLQFQDKLCAIDLCAEGKHDCDQICIASPGSFTCDCNTGYMLNDDKRTCTMIDYCSFGNDSCEHQCVSVLNGFNCRCNEGYSLNDDLKTCTMIDYCSFGNDSCEHECVSVLQSFYCRCHEGYTLNEDETTCTMIDYCSFGNDSCEHECVSVLNGFNCRCNDGYSLNADMKTCTMIDYCSFGNDSCEHECVSVLNGFNCRCNEGYSLNDDLKTCTMIDYCSFGNDSCEHECVSVLKGFHCRCKDGYTLSDDEKTCTMIDYCSFGNHSCDHHCVSVLNGFYCRCNVGYTLQEDGKTCQSDNLCNTVEHGCEYQCVSTPGSYHCICPEGHVLQDDGKSCGTCRSSNIDLVLLIDGSKSVRPQNFELVKQFVNQVVDQLDVSPKGTRVGLVQYSSRVRTEFPLSMYQTKEEIKKAVMNVEYMEKGTMTGLALKHMVENSFSEADGARPAEKNIPRVGLVFTDGRSQDDIQEWAKKAKDAGITMYAVGVGKAVEDELREIASEPMRKHFFYTADFTAISQIAENLKLNVCAAESQGEIEVKDPCACESLVEFQQVTMSTLDQLNQKHILYIFISTDSLNNIYFELICDPEPQNQS
;
A
#
# COMPACT_ATOMS: atom_id res chain seq x y z
N MET A 1 -18.41 74.06 38.86
CA MET A 1 -17.25 73.29 38.36
C MET A 1 -17.33 71.78 38.64
N THR A 2 -18.47 71.23 39.04
CA THR A 2 -18.60 69.80 39.44
C THR A 2 -19.53 68.96 38.54
N ARG A 3 -20.14 69.55 37.51
CA ARG A 3 -20.95 68.81 36.51
C ARG A 3 -20.27 68.61 35.15
N ALA A 4 -19.18 69.33 34.87
CA ALA A 4 -18.43 69.19 33.62
C ALA A 4 -17.39 68.05 33.65
N LEU A 5 -16.91 67.66 34.84
CA LEU A 5 -15.92 66.58 34.99
C LEU A 5 -16.54 65.17 34.88
N VAL A 6 -17.84 65.02 35.14
CA VAL A 6 -18.53 63.72 35.04
C VAL A 6 -18.84 63.37 33.57
N TYR A 7 -19.18 64.36 32.74
CA TYR A 7 -19.47 64.12 31.33
C TYR A 7 -18.23 63.80 30.48
N VAL A 8 -17.07 64.37 30.82
CA VAL A 8 -15.80 64.03 30.14
C VAL A 8 -15.32 62.63 30.53
N GLY A 9 -15.52 62.21 31.78
CA GLY A 9 -15.20 60.84 32.22
C GLY A 9 -16.08 59.77 31.58
N VAL A 10 -17.37 60.05 31.37
CA VAL A 10 -18.30 59.10 30.73
C VAL A 10 -18.12 59.05 29.21
N LEU A 11 -17.76 60.16 28.55
CA LEU A 11 -17.44 60.14 27.12
C LEU A 11 -16.09 59.45 26.82
N ILE A 12 -15.07 59.59 27.67
CA ILE A 12 -13.79 58.89 27.49
C ILE A 12 -13.96 57.38 27.78
N ALA A 13 -14.82 56.99 28.71
CA ALA A 13 -15.16 55.58 28.93
C ALA A 13 -16.03 54.97 27.80
N LEU A 14 -16.85 55.76 27.11
CA LEU A 14 -17.65 55.31 25.96
C LEU A 14 -16.86 55.29 24.64
N ILE A 15 -15.79 56.09 24.50
CA ILE A 15 -14.89 56.04 23.33
C ILE A 15 -13.78 54.99 23.52
N ALA A 16 -13.42 54.63 24.75
CA ALA A 16 -12.51 53.51 25.06
C ALA A 16 -13.19 52.12 25.00
N ALA A 17 -14.51 52.05 24.79
CA ALA A 17 -15.27 50.81 24.66
C ALA A 17 -15.60 50.43 23.20
N THR A 18 -15.00 51.09 22.20
CA THR A 18 -15.18 50.77 20.77
C THR A 18 -13.97 50.18 20.06
N GLU A 19 -12.87 49.87 20.76
CA GLU A 19 -11.75 49.10 20.20
C GLU A 19 -11.34 47.95 21.13
N ALA A 20 -12.30 47.08 21.39
CA ALA A 20 -12.02 45.66 21.65
C ALA A 20 -13.27 44.87 21.27
N ARG A 21 -13.56 44.82 19.95
CA ARG A 21 -14.24 43.63 19.44
C ARG A 21 -13.41 42.44 19.91
N PRO A 22 -14.00 41.38 20.50
CA PRO A 22 -13.25 40.14 20.65
C PRO A 22 -12.74 39.82 19.25
N LYS A 23 -11.41 39.74 19.08
CA LYS A 23 -10.86 39.13 17.89
C LYS A 23 -11.56 37.79 17.80
N SER A 24 -12.45 37.63 16.82
CA SER A 24 -12.90 36.32 16.39
C SER A 24 -11.64 35.49 16.28
N ALA A 25 -11.57 34.38 17.01
CA ALA A 25 -10.49 33.43 16.82
C ALA A 25 -10.34 33.23 15.31
N GLU A 26 -9.20 33.63 14.77
CA GLU A 26 -8.89 33.38 13.38
C GLU A 26 -9.07 31.87 13.15
N PRO A 27 -9.73 31.44 12.06
CA PRO A 27 -9.81 30.02 11.76
C PRO A 27 -8.37 29.49 11.75
N LYS A 28 -8.09 28.46 12.56
CA LYS A 28 -6.74 27.91 12.79
C LYS A 28 -6.14 27.20 11.56
N CYS A 29 -6.72 27.42 10.39
CA CYS A 29 -6.49 26.64 9.19
C CYS A 29 -6.63 27.53 7.94
N LYS A 30 -5.54 27.72 7.20
CA LYS A 30 -5.56 28.26 5.83
C LYS A 30 -5.40 27.09 4.86
N SER A 31 -6.44 26.28 4.73
CA SER A 31 -6.52 25.28 3.67
C SER A 31 -6.96 25.94 2.36
N GLY A 32 -6.50 25.42 1.22
CA GLY A 32 -6.96 25.84 -0.11
C GLY A 32 -8.47 25.60 -0.31
N PRO A 33 -9.06 26.11 -1.40
CA PRO A 33 -10.45 25.78 -1.74
C PRO A 33 -10.62 24.27 -1.87
N VAL A 34 -11.68 23.70 -1.30
CA VAL A 34 -12.03 22.26 -1.38
C VAL A 34 -13.55 22.13 -1.60
N ASP A 35 -13.96 21.16 -2.40
CA ASP A 35 -15.36 20.75 -2.52
C ASP A 35 -15.58 19.47 -1.72
N LEU A 36 -16.30 19.58 -0.61
CA LEU A 36 -16.50 18.51 0.37
C LEU A 36 -17.96 18.03 0.35
N VAL A 37 -18.19 16.73 0.16
CA VAL A 37 -19.53 16.14 0.26
C VAL A 37 -19.56 15.09 1.35
N PHE A 38 -20.43 15.29 2.35
CA PHE A 38 -20.74 14.26 3.34
C PHE A 38 -21.78 13.30 2.77
N ILE A 39 -21.47 12.00 2.81
CA ILE A 39 -22.34 10.91 2.39
C ILE A 39 -22.71 10.12 3.64
N ILE A 40 -23.91 10.35 4.16
CA ILE A 40 -24.34 9.82 5.46
C ILE A 40 -25.30 8.64 5.31
N ASP A 41 -25.08 7.61 6.11
CA ASP A 41 -25.96 6.45 6.21
C ASP A 41 -27.23 6.78 7.01
N GLY A 42 -28.38 6.75 6.35
CA GLY A 42 -29.71 6.89 6.95
C GLY A 42 -30.49 5.58 6.96
N SER A 43 -29.81 4.43 6.95
CA SER A 43 -30.41 3.10 6.96
C SER A 43 -31.06 2.74 8.30
N ARG A 44 -31.76 1.61 8.32
CA ARG A 44 -32.48 1.12 9.52
C ARG A 44 -31.54 0.68 10.65
N SER A 45 -30.29 0.33 10.34
CA SER A 45 -29.33 -0.10 11.36
C SER A 45 -28.93 1.07 12.26
N VAL A 46 -28.90 2.27 11.71
CA VAL A 46 -28.65 3.53 12.43
C VAL A 46 -29.87 3.94 13.25
N ARG A 47 -29.70 4.01 14.58
CA ARG A 47 -30.73 4.46 15.51
C ARG A 47 -30.86 5.97 15.50
N ALA A 48 -32.01 6.48 15.94
CA ALA A 48 -32.27 7.92 15.98
C ALA A 48 -31.19 8.72 16.75
N HIS A 49 -30.71 8.21 17.88
CA HIS A 49 -29.62 8.86 18.62
C HIS A 49 -28.29 8.83 17.87
N GLU A 50 -27.94 7.72 17.23
CA GLU A 50 -26.72 7.57 16.44
C GLU A 50 -26.73 8.54 15.24
N PHE A 51 -27.91 8.72 14.63
CA PHE A 51 -28.13 9.72 13.59
C PHE A 51 -27.98 11.16 14.10
N GLU A 52 -28.42 11.46 15.33
CA GLU A 52 -28.16 12.77 15.94
C GLU A 52 -26.66 13.02 16.18
N THR A 53 -25.91 11.98 16.56
CA THR A 53 -24.47 12.12 16.75
C THR A 53 -23.76 12.37 15.40
N MET A 54 -24.20 11.74 14.31
CA MET A 54 -23.73 12.09 12.96
C MET A 54 -24.05 13.53 12.57
N ARG A 55 -25.23 14.05 12.94
CA ARG A 55 -25.57 15.45 12.70
C ARG A 55 -24.63 16.40 13.42
N LYS A 56 -24.40 16.15 14.72
CA LYS A 56 -23.46 16.94 15.52
C LYS A 56 -22.05 16.91 14.94
N PHE A 57 -21.59 15.72 14.56
CA PHE A 57 -20.31 15.55 13.90
C PHE A 57 -20.14 16.41 12.63
N MET A 58 -21.12 16.38 11.72
CA MET A 58 -21.09 17.24 10.53
C MET A 58 -21.10 18.73 10.89
N ILE A 59 -21.90 19.11 11.89
CA ILE A 59 -21.99 20.50 12.37
C ILE A 59 -20.66 20.96 12.96
N ASP A 60 -19.99 20.13 13.75
CA ASP A 60 -18.70 20.43 14.37
C ASP A 60 -17.63 20.66 13.30
N ILE A 61 -17.55 19.79 12.28
CA ILE A 61 -16.63 20.00 11.16
C ILE A 61 -16.98 21.30 10.41
N ILE A 62 -18.25 21.55 10.13
CA ILE A 62 -18.71 22.77 9.44
C ILE A 62 -18.33 24.04 10.20
N HIS A 63 -18.32 24.01 11.53
CA HIS A 63 -17.89 25.15 12.35
C HIS A 63 -16.39 25.43 12.27
N GLU A 64 -15.59 24.39 12.05
CA GLU A 64 -14.13 24.47 11.94
C GLU A 64 -13.64 24.79 10.51
N LEU A 65 -14.48 24.57 9.50
CA LEU A 65 -14.15 24.83 8.09
C LEU A 65 -14.32 26.30 7.68
N ASN A 66 -13.41 26.78 6.82
CA ASN A 66 -13.54 28.08 6.17
C ASN A 66 -14.50 28.01 4.97
N ILE A 67 -15.81 28.11 5.25
CA ILE A 67 -16.87 27.98 4.24
C ILE A 67 -17.05 29.28 3.46
N GLY A 68 -17.01 29.17 2.13
CA GLY A 68 -17.22 30.31 1.23
C GLY A 68 -17.23 29.90 -0.24
N LEU A 69 -17.74 30.79 -1.10
CA LEU A 69 -17.87 30.52 -2.55
C LEU A 69 -16.52 30.29 -3.23
N GLU A 70 -15.46 30.95 -2.75
CA GLU A 70 -14.07 30.83 -3.21
C GLU A 70 -13.18 30.04 -2.22
N ALA A 71 -13.77 29.48 -1.16
CA ALA A 71 -13.07 28.71 -0.12
C ALA A 71 -13.60 27.27 -0.13
N THR A 72 -14.02 26.71 1.01
CA THR A 72 -14.63 25.36 1.06
C THR A 72 -16.12 25.41 0.72
N ARG A 73 -16.57 24.56 -0.21
CA ARG A 73 -17.99 24.30 -0.49
C ARG A 73 -18.38 22.97 0.13
N VAL A 74 -19.55 22.91 0.76
CA VAL A 74 -20.03 21.71 1.47
C VAL A 74 -21.36 21.27 0.91
N GLY A 75 -21.49 19.97 0.60
CA GLY A 75 -22.72 19.29 0.24
C GLY A 75 -23.02 18.16 1.21
N VAL A 76 -24.30 17.78 1.33
CA VAL A 76 -24.72 16.64 2.16
C VAL A 76 -25.68 15.76 1.37
N VAL A 77 -25.35 14.48 1.31
CA VAL A 77 -26.11 13.43 0.66
C VAL A 77 -26.42 12.36 1.70
N GLN A 78 -27.68 11.97 1.82
CA GLN A 78 -28.10 10.86 2.67
C GLN A 78 -28.45 9.66 1.81
N TYR A 79 -28.06 8.45 2.22
CA TYR A 79 -28.42 7.23 1.52
C TYR A 79 -29.05 6.17 2.42
N SER A 80 -29.83 5.29 1.82
CA SER A 80 -30.26 4.01 2.39
C SER A 80 -30.47 3.00 1.25
N SER A 81 -31.70 2.57 0.97
CA SER A 81 -32.05 1.88 -0.29
C SER A 81 -32.17 2.84 -1.48
N GLN A 82 -32.22 4.14 -1.22
CA GLN A 82 -32.25 5.22 -2.20
C GLN A 82 -31.33 6.35 -1.74
N VAL A 83 -30.90 7.20 -2.66
CA VAL A 83 -30.04 8.35 -2.38
C VAL A 83 -30.85 9.63 -2.44
N GLN A 84 -30.69 10.48 -1.43
CA GLN A 84 -31.35 11.78 -1.31
C GLN A 84 -30.28 12.86 -1.17
N ASN A 85 -30.26 13.81 -2.12
CA ASN A 85 -29.49 15.04 -1.99
C ASN A 85 -30.19 15.94 -0.97
N VAL A 86 -29.56 16.17 0.18
CA VAL A 86 -30.09 17.06 1.23
C VAL A 86 -29.87 18.50 0.80
N PHE A 87 -28.64 18.82 0.41
CA PHE A 87 -28.28 20.07 -0.27
C PHE A 87 -26.95 19.92 -1.01
N SER A 88 -26.80 20.63 -2.12
CA SER A 88 -25.61 20.59 -2.96
C SER A 88 -24.57 21.66 -2.63
N LEU A 89 -23.39 21.56 -3.25
CA LEU A 89 -22.23 22.42 -3.04
C LEU A 89 -22.53 23.91 -3.29
N LYS A 90 -23.50 24.22 -4.16
CA LYS A 90 -23.95 25.60 -4.45
C LYS A 90 -25.05 26.13 -3.52
N ALA A 91 -25.67 25.28 -2.70
CA ALA A 91 -26.91 25.62 -2.00
C ALA A 91 -26.72 26.68 -0.90
N PHE A 92 -25.61 26.60 -0.17
CA PHE A 92 -25.35 27.47 0.97
C PHE A 92 -23.91 28.00 0.95
N SER A 93 -23.74 29.25 1.40
CA SER A 93 -22.43 29.91 1.52
C SER A 93 -22.10 30.36 2.94
N LYS A 94 -22.96 30.01 3.92
CA LYS A 94 -22.80 30.37 5.33
C LYS A 94 -23.03 29.16 6.23
N PRO A 95 -22.15 28.91 7.23
CA PRO A 95 -22.29 27.78 8.16
C PRO A 95 -23.67 27.72 8.83
N ALA A 96 -24.21 28.87 9.27
CA ALA A 96 -25.51 28.93 9.94
C ALA A 96 -26.68 28.37 9.11
N GLN A 97 -26.64 28.50 7.78
CA GLN A 97 -27.66 27.96 6.89
C GLN A 97 -27.52 26.45 6.71
N MET A 98 -26.28 25.96 6.59
CA MET A 98 -25.98 24.54 6.51
C MET A 98 -26.37 23.81 7.79
N VAL A 99 -26.02 24.36 8.97
CA VAL A 99 -26.41 23.80 10.27
C VAL A 99 -27.92 23.68 10.40
N LYS A 100 -28.68 24.68 9.93
CA LYS A 100 -30.14 24.60 9.91
C LYS A 100 -30.63 23.46 9.02
N ALA A 101 -30.12 23.34 7.80
CA ALA A 101 -30.50 22.28 6.87
C ALA A 101 -30.15 20.88 7.42
N ILE A 102 -29.00 20.73 8.08
CA ILE A 102 -28.57 19.46 8.69
C ILE A 102 -29.50 19.05 9.83
N ASN A 103 -29.90 20.00 10.69
CA ASN A 103 -30.83 19.72 11.79
C ASN A 103 -32.22 19.28 11.29
N GLU A 104 -32.62 19.65 10.07
CA GLU A 104 -33.92 19.31 9.48
C GLU A 104 -33.91 17.96 8.72
N ILE A 105 -32.78 17.26 8.66
CA ILE A 105 -32.65 15.96 7.97
C ILE A 105 -33.55 14.89 8.62
N ILE A 106 -34.21 14.06 7.80
CA ILE A 106 -35.03 12.94 8.28
C ILE A 106 -34.40 11.62 7.80
N PRO A 107 -34.03 10.69 8.71
CA PRO A 107 -33.47 9.39 8.33
C PRO A 107 -34.48 8.55 7.54
N LEU A 108 -34.01 7.86 6.49
CA LEU A 108 -34.84 7.09 5.56
C LEU A 108 -35.26 5.71 6.13
N ALA A 109 -34.43 5.15 7.02
CA ALA A 109 -34.63 3.89 7.74
C ALA A 109 -34.90 2.64 6.86
N GLN A 110 -34.23 2.53 5.70
CA GLN A 110 -34.32 1.38 4.79
C GLN A 110 -33.01 0.55 4.77
N GLY A 111 -32.59 0.02 3.60
CA GLY A 111 -31.35 -0.75 3.43
C GLY A 111 -30.08 0.12 3.33
N THR A 112 -28.96 -0.48 2.96
CA THR A 112 -27.61 0.15 2.98
C THR A 112 -26.92 -0.02 1.63
N MET A 113 -27.34 0.77 0.63
CA MET A 113 -26.81 0.74 -0.75
C MET A 113 -25.68 1.78 -0.91
N THR A 114 -24.51 1.48 -0.34
CA THR A 114 -23.38 2.41 -0.32
C THR A 114 -22.76 2.59 -1.71
N GLY A 115 -22.73 1.55 -2.54
CA GLY A 115 -22.24 1.64 -3.92
C GLY A 115 -23.08 2.59 -4.77
N LEU A 116 -24.41 2.56 -4.59
CA LEU A 116 -25.32 3.53 -5.20
C LEU A 116 -25.02 4.97 -4.76
N ALA A 117 -24.68 5.17 -3.49
CA ALA A 117 -24.34 6.49 -2.94
C ALA A 117 -23.03 7.03 -3.54
N ILE A 118 -21.99 6.19 -3.66
CA ILE A 118 -20.72 6.57 -4.31
C ILE A 118 -20.95 6.94 -5.77
N ARG A 119 -21.75 6.14 -6.51
CA ARG A 119 -22.09 6.45 -7.91
C ARG A 119 -22.84 7.77 -8.04
N TYR A 120 -23.76 8.06 -7.13
CA TYR A 120 -24.49 9.33 -7.11
C TYR A 120 -23.54 10.50 -6.81
N ALA A 121 -22.59 10.32 -5.89
CA ALA A 121 -21.60 11.34 -5.59
C ALA A 121 -20.78 11.69 -6.84
N MET A 122 -20.21 10.68 -7.49
CA MET A 122 -19.40 10.82 -8.71
C MET A 122 -20.17 11.48 -9.85
N ASN A 123 -21.41 11.05 -10.13
CA ASN A 123 -22.15 11.50 -11.32
C ASN A 123 -22.99 12.77 -11.10
N VAL A 124 -23.38 13.06 -9.86
CA VAL A 124 -24.35 14.12 -9.56
C VAL A 124 -23.82 15.10 -8.52
N ALA A 125 -23.43 14.63 -7.33
CA ALA A 125 -23.05 15.55 -6.23
C ALA A 125 -21.80 16.38 -6.56
N PHE A 126 -20.84 15.80 -7.29
CA PHE A 126 -19.64 16.47 -7.80
C PHE A 126 -19.77 16.96 -9.25
N SER A 127 -21.00 17.13 -9.76
CA SER A 127 -21.21 17.75 -11.07
C SER A 127 -21.09 19.27 -11.01
N ALA A 128 -20.70 19.88 -12.14
CA ALA A 128 -20.71 21.34 -12.29
C ALA A 128 -22.11 21.94 -12.07
N GLU A 129 -23.16 21.19 -12.42
CA GLU A 129 -24.55 21.59 -12.19
C GLU A 129 -24.87 21.72 -10.70
N GLU A 130 -24.30 20.86 -9.85
CA GLU A 130 -24.48 20.90 -8.39
C GLU A 130 -23.47 21.80 -7.66
N GLY A 131 -22.57 22.46 -8.41
CA GLY A 131 -21.66 23.49 -7.90
C GLY A 131 -20.23 23.03 -7.63
N ALA A 132 -19.84 21.85 -8.13
CA ALA A 132 -18.45 21.40 -8.08
C ALA A 132 -17.57 22.20 -9.05
N ARG A 133 -16.31 22.42 -8.66
CA ARG A 133 -15.31 23.20 -9.40
C ARG A 133 -14.28 22.25 -10.02
N PRO A 134 -13.93 22.40 -11.31
CA PRO A 134 -13.07 21.44 -12.01
C PRO A 134 -11.61 21.42 -11.53
N ASN A 135 -11.10 22.52 -10.98
CA ASN A 135 -9.70 22.64 -10.53
C ASN A 135 -9.58 22.72 -9.00
N VAL A 136 -10.50 22.06 -8.30
CA VAL A 136 -10.58 22.07 -6.84
C VAL A 136 -10.70 20.63 -6.36
N PRO A 137 -10.05 20.24 -5.26
CA PRO A 137 -10.07 18.87 -4.79
C PRO A 137 -11.48 18.46 -4.39
N HIS A 138 -11.93 17.31 -4.89
CA HIS A 138 -13.23 16.73 -4.57
C HIS A 138 -13.04 15.67 -3.48
N VAL A 139 -13.62 15.92 -2.31
CA VAL A 139 -13.47 15.05 -1.14
C VAL A 139 -14.84 14.52 -0.72
N ALA A 140 -15.00 13.21 -0.72
CA ALA A 140 -16.20 12.52 -0.22
C ALA A 140 -15.91 11.90 1.15
N VAL A 141 -16.71 12.25 2.16
CA VAL A 141 -16.65 11.64 3.50
C VAL A 141 -17.86 10.74 3.68
N ILE A 142 -17.64 9.43 3.65
CA ILE A 142 -18.68 8.41 3.80
C ILE A 142 -18.74 7.99 5.27
N VAL A 143 -19.91 8.12 5.89
CA VAL A 143 -20.17 7.65 7.26
C VAL A 143 -21.18 6.51 7.23
N THR A 144 -20.79 5.32 7.70
CA THR A 144 -21.63 4.10 7.66
C THR A 144 -21.52 3.29 8.96
N ASP A 145 -22.63 2.66 9.38
CA ASP A 145 -22.68 1.78 10.57
C ASP A 145 -22.66 0.28 10.24
N GLY A 146 -22.66 -0.07 8.95
CA GLY A 146 -22.93 -1.44 8.50
C GLY A 146 -22.27 -1.82 7.18
N ARG A 147 -22.36 -3.12 6.87
CA ARG A 147 -21.87 -3.68 5.60
C ARG A 147 -22.76 -3.25 4.44
N PRO A 148 -22.17 -2.82 3.31
CA PRO A 148 -22.95 -2.50 2.12
C PRO A 148 -23.71 -3.73 1.60
N GLN A 149 -24.91 -3.50 1.08
CA GLN A 149 -25.76 -4.55 0.49
C GLN A 149 -25.57 -4.68 -1.03
N ASP A 150 -24.78 -3.79 -1.62
CA ASP A 150 -24.39 -3.74 -3.03
C ASP A 150 -22.87 -3.82 -3.22
N ARG A 151 -22.42 -3.98 -4.46
CA ARG A 151 -20.99 -4.05 -4.79
C ARG A 151 -20.37 -2.65 -4.76
N VAL A 152 -19.43 -2.44 -3.83
CA VAL A 152 -18.79 -1.13 -3.64
C VAL A 152 -17.42 -1.01 -4.32
N ALA A 153 -16.68 -2.10 -4.49
CA ALA A 153 -15.27 -2.06 -4.93
C ALA A 153 -15.10 -1.47 -6.34
N GLU A 154 -15.90 -1.93 -7.31
CA GLU A 154 -15.84 -1.48 -8.72
C GLU A 154 -16.20 0.01 -8.85
N VAL A 155 -17.27 0.44 -8.15
CA VAL A 155 -17.75 1.83 -8.21
C VAL A 155 -16.80 2.78 -7.47
N ALA A 156 -16.23 2.35 -6.34
CA ALA A 156 -15.23 3.12 -5.62
C ALA A 156 -13.94 3.26 -6.43
N ALA A 157 -13.54 2.22 -7.18
CA ALA A 157 -12.39 2.31 -8.08
C ALA A 157 -12.60 3.35 -9.18
N ALA A 158 -13.76 3.32 -9.86
CA ALA A 158 -14.11 4.31 -10.88
C ALA A 158 -14.16 5.74 -10.30
N ALA A 159 -14.68 5.91 -9.09
CA ALA A 159 -14.70 7.21 -8.42
C ALA A 159 -13.28 7.72 -8.08
N ARG A 160 -12.38 6.84 -7.64
CA ARG A 160 -10.97 7.20 -7.41
C ARG A 160 -10.25 7.56 -8.71
N GLU A 161 -10.51 6.83 -9.79
CA GLU A 161 -9.97 7.13 -11.13
C GLU A 161 -10.47 8.48 -11.68
N SER A 162 -11.68 8.91 -11.29
CA SER A 162 -12.18 10.25 -11.66
C SER A 162 -11.61 11.38 -10.79
N GLY A 163 -10.63 11.10 -9.92
CA GLY A 163 -10.02 12.08 -9.03
C GLY A 163 -10.81 12.37 -7.74
N LEU A 164 -11.79 11.54 -7.37
CA LEU A 164 -12.52 11.69 -6.11
C LEU A 164 -11.75 11.06 -4.95
N GLU A 165 -11.44 11.85 -3.92
CA GLU A 165 -10.79 11.38 -2.70
C GLU A 165 -11.85 10.91 -1.69
N ILE A 166 -11.83 9.62 -1.33
CA ILE A 166 -12.86 9.00 -0.48
C ILE A 166 -12.30 8.69 0.91
N TYR A 167 -12.88 9.30 1.93
CA TYR A 167 -12.68 8.98 3.33
C TYR A 167 -13.83 8.09 3.80
N ALA A 168 -13.52 6.89 4.28
CA ALA A 168 -14.52 5.94 4.78
C ALA A 168 -14.45 5.84 6.31
N ILE A 169 -15.54 6.25 6.95
CA ILE A 169 -15.73 6.21 8.40
C ILE A 169 -16.75 5.13 8.71
N GLY A 170 -16.27 4.01 9.24
CA GLY A 170 -17.07 2.94 9.77
C GLY A 170 -17.35 3.14 11.26
N VAL A 171 -18.59 2.93 11.66
CA VAL A 171 -19.00 3.01 13.06
C VAL A 171 -19.54 1.67 13.55
N ALA A 172 -19.15 1.25 14.75
CA ALA A 172 -19.63 0.07 15.46
C ALA A 172 -19.49 -1.26 14.67
N ARG A 173 -20.49 -1.60 13.85
CA ARG A 173 -20.59 -2.90 13.14
C ARG A 173 -20.06 -2.83 11.71
N ALA A 174 -19.46 -1.72 11.32
CA ALA A 174 -18.81 -1.55 10.03
C ALA A 174 -17.62 -2.51 9.89
N ASP A 175 -17.40 -2.99 8.67
CA ASP A 175 -16.40 -4.01 8.36
C ASP A 175 -15.19 -3.40 7.65
N MET A 176 -13.99 -3.66 8.17
CA MET A 176 -12.75 -3.09 7.63
C MET A 176 -12.48 -3.45 6.17
N THR A 177 -12.87 -4.65 5.71
CA THR A 177 -12.66 -5.05 4.32
C THR A 177 -13.52 -4.21 3.38
N SER A 178 -14.77 -3.92 3.79
CA SER A 178 -15.68 -3.07 3.04
C SER A 178 -15.23 -1.61 3.04
N LEU A 179 -14.75 -1.08 4.18
CA LEU A 179 -14.25 0.29 4.28
C LEU A 179 -13.00 0.51 3.42
N ARG A 180 -12.04 -0.43 3.45
CA ARG A 180 -10.84 -0.39 2.59
C ARG A 180 -11.17 -0.49 1.11
N ALA A 181 -12.22 -1.24 0.74
CA ALA A 181 -12.65 -1.31 -0.65
C ALA A 181 -13.21 0.03 -1.17
N MET A 182 -13.78 0.86 -0.28
CA MET A 182 -14.38 2.15 -0.62
C MET A 182 -13.38 3.31 -0.58
N ALA A 183 -12.54 3.37 0.45
CA ALA A 183 -11.62 4.49 0.67
C ALA A 183 -10.52 4.62 -0.39
N SER A 184 -9.93 5.82 -0.47
CA SER A 184 -8.72 6.07 -1.27
C SER A 184 -7.44 5.60 -0.54
N PRO A 185 -6.40 5.12 -1.24
CA PRO A 185 -5.09 4.91 -0.64
C PRO A 185 -4.39 6.24 -0.28
N PRO A 186 -3.53 6.29 0.75
CA PRO A 186 -3.19 5.22 1.70
C PRO A 186 -4.32 4.97 2.73
N PHE A 187 -4.58 3.69 3.03
CA PHE A 187 -5.72 3.30 3.89
C PHE A 187 -5.57 3.74 5.34
N GLU A 188 -4.34 3.84 5.85
CA GLU A 188 -4.07 4.35 7.20
C GLU A 188 -4.56 5.79 7.37
N ASP A 189 -4.73 6.53 6.26
CA ASP A 189 -5.14 7.92 6.29
C ASP A 189 -6.60 8.18 5.94
N HIS A 190 -7.25 7.24 5.27
CA HIS A 190 -8.59 7.40 4.68
C HIS A 190 -9.62 6.42 5.24
N VAL A 191 -9.20 5.43 6.04
CA VAL A 191 -10.09 4.45 6.67
C VAL A 191 -10.08 4.64 8.17
N PHE A 192 -11.25 4.90 8.74
CA PHE A 192 -11.43 5.09 10.17
C PHE A 192 -12.52 4.16 10.66
N LEU A 193 -12.21 3.32 11.65
CA LEU A 193 -13.18 2.49 12.33
C LEU A 193 -13.29 2.97 13.77
N VAL A 194 -14.47 3.48 14.14
CA VAL A 194 -14.78 3.91 15.50
C VAL A 194 -15.82 2.99 16.12
N GLU A 195 -15.64 2.62 17.38
CA GLU A 195 -16.52 1.62 18.02
C GLU A 195 -17.93 2.15 18.32
N SER A 196 -18.09 3.48 18.41
CA SER A 196 -19.36 4.13 18.64
C SER A 196 -19.44 5.48 17.91
N PHE A 197 -20.67 5.93 17.66
CA PHE A 197 -20.89 7.24 17.04
C PHE A 197 -20.39 8.38 17.92
N ASP A 198 -20.31 8.20 19.24
CA ASP A 198 -19.86 9.25 20.16
C ASP A 198 -18.34 9.50 20.06
N LEU A 199 -17.57 8.52 19.57
CA LEU A 199 -16.13 8.65 19.31
C LEU A 199 -15.81 9.26 17.93
N ILE A 200 -16.83 9.48 17.08
CA ILE A 200 -16.63 10.07 15.74
C ILE A 200 -16.05 11.49 15.80
N HIS A 201 -16.22 12.20 16.92
CA HIS A 201 -15.64 13.53 17.14
C HIS A 201 -14.09 13.50 17.19
N GLN A 202 -13.48 12.37 17.58
CA GLN A 202 -12.01 12.21 17.56
C GLN A 202 -11.46 12.20 16.12
N PHE A 203 -12.22 11.65 15.17
CA PHE A 203 -11.90 11.76 13.74
C PHE A 203 -11.97 13.22 13.29
N GLY A 204 -12.94 14.01 13.79
CA GLY A 204 -13.05 15.43 13.44
C GLY A 204 -11.74 16.21 13.61
N LEU A 205 -10.96 15.90 14.67
CA LEU A 205 -9.66 16.51 14.94
C LEU A 205 -8.54 15.98 14.02
N GLN A 206 -8.47 14.66 13.79
CA GLN A 206 -7.47 14.07 12.88
C GLN A 206 -7.71 14.45 11.41
N PHE A 207 -8.98 14.50 11.01
CA PHE A 207 -9.42 14.95 9.71
C PHE A 207 -9.15 16.45 9.53
N GLN A 208 -9.31 17.24 10.60
CA GLN A 208 -8.92 18.65 10.60
C GLN A 208 -7.42 18.83 10.36
N ASP A 209 -6.54 18.10 11.08
CA ASP A 209 -5.10 18.21 10.87
C ASP A 209 -4.69 17.88 9.42
N LYS A 210 -5.40 16.95 8.76
CA LYS A 210 -5.18 16.57 7.37
C LYS A 210 -5.74 17.59 6.38
N LEU A 211 -6.98 18.05 6.56
CA LEU A 211 -7.56 19.15 5.77
C LEU A 211 -6.79 20.46 5.92
N CYS A 212 -6.13 20.67 7.06
CA CYS A 212 -5.32 21.84 7.37
C CYS A 212 -3.84 21.68 7.03
N ALA A 213 -3.45 20.53 6.48
CA ALA A 213 -2.09 20.36 6.04
C ALA A 213 -1.81 21.27 4.83
N ILE A 214 -0.58 21.77 4.81
CA ILE A 214 -0.08 22.77 3.87
C ILE A 214 -0.43 22.37 2.43
N ASP A 215 -1.03 23.29 1.69
CA ASP A 215 -1.20 23.15 0.25
C ASP A 215 0.20 23.17 -0.41
N LEU A 216 0.72 21.96 -0.64
CA LEU A 216 2.04 21.73 -1.22
C LEU A 216 2.14 22.32 -2.64
N CYS A 217 1.01 22.42 -3.36
CA CYS A 217 0.92 23.10 -4.65
C CYS A 217 1.08 24.62 -4.49
N ALA A 218 0.41 25.23 -3.52
CA ALA A 218 0.50 26.67 -3.26
C ALA A 218 1.88 27.10 -2.69
N GLU A 219 2.57 26.22 -1.96
CA GLU A 219 3.94 26.48 -1.48
C GLU A 219 5.03 26.21 -2.53
N GLY A 220 4.69 25.66 -3.70
CA GLY A 220 5.66 25.30 -4.73
C GLY A 220 6.60 24.17 -4.32
N LYS A 221 6.22 23.37 -3.32
CA LYS A 221 6.96 22.19 -2.82
C LYS A 221 6.40 20.91 -3.44
N HIS A 222 6.14 20.95 -4.73
CA HIS A 222 5.64 19.83 -5.52
C HIS A 222 6.54 19.67 -6.74
N ASP A 223 6.94 18.43 -7.05
CA ASP A 223 7.79 18.14 -8.21
C ASP A 223 6.93 17.75 -9.43
N CYS A 224 5.77 18.39 -9.61
CA CYS A 224 4.89 18.14 -10.76
C CYS A 224 5.38 18.92 -11.97
N ASP A 225 5.50 18.24 -13.11
CA ASP A 225 5.97 18.83 -14.36
C ASP A 225 4.98 19.84 -14.96
N GLN A 226 3.67 19.55 -14.92
CA GLN A 226 2.66 20.39 -15.54
C GLN A 226 1.58 20.89 -14.57
N ILE A 227 0.68 20.03 -14.12
CA ILE A 227 -0.45 20.40 -13.25
C ILE A 227 -0.23 19.78 -11.87
N CYS A 228 -0.41 20.58 -10.83
CA CYS A 228 -0.45 20.11 -9.44
C CYS A 228 -1.87 20.23 -8.92
N ILE A 229 -2.45 19.09 -8.52
CA ILE A 229 -3.75 19.01 -7.87
C ILE A 229 -3.46 18.87 -6.37
N ALA A 230 -3.80 19.90 -5.60
CA ALA A 230 -3.59 19.93 -4.17
C ALA A 230 -4.49 18.88 -3.50
N SER A 231 -3.98 18.14 -2.53
CA SER A 231 -4.82 17.35 -1.62
C SER A 231 -4.51 17.78 -0.18
N PRO A 232 -5.43 17.60 0.77
CA PRO A 232 -5.19 17.72 2.21
C PRO A 232 -3.88 17.06 2.68
N GLY A 233 -2.78 17.83 2.76
CA GLY A 233 -1.45 17.33 3.16
C GLY A 233 -0.71 16.48 2.14
N SER A 234 -1.18 16.43 0.90
CA SER A 234 -0.59 15.68 -0.20
C SER A 234 -0.76 16.44 -1.52
N PHE A 235 -0.25 15.91 -2.62
CA PHE A 235 -0.51 16.42 -3.95
C PHE A 235 -0.49 15.29 -4.97
N THR A 236 -1.26 15.44 -6.04
CA THR A 236 -1.21 14.56 -7.20
C THR A 236 -0.83 15.39 -8.42
N CYS A 237 0.03 14.88 -9.28
CA CYS A 237 0.37 15.55 -10.53
C CYS A 237 -0.59 15.12 -11.64
N ASP A 238 -0.94 16.05 -12.51
CA ASP A 238 -1.74 15.81 -13.71
C ASP A 238 -1.11 16.54 -14.91
N CYS A 239 -1.60 16.25 -16.11
CA CYS A 239 -1.04 16.74 -17.36
C CYS A 239 -2.02 17.62 -18.13
N ASN A 240 -1.50 18.60 -18.86
CA ASN A 240 -2.32 19.41 -19.75
C ASN A 240 -2.94 18.54 -20.86
N THR A 241 -4.02 19.02 -21.46
CA THR A 241 -4.67 18.34 -22.59
C THR A 241 -3.65 18.04 -23.69
N GLY A 242 -3.62 16.79 -24.16
CA GLY A 242 -2.63 16.31 -25.14
C GLY A 242 -1.38 15.68 -24.54
N TYR A 243 -1.31 15.51 -23.22
CA TYR A 243 -0.21 14.86 -22.50
C TYR A 243 -0.71 13.74 -21.58
N MET A 244 0.11 12.71 -21.35
CA MET A 244 -0.13 11.59 -20.44
C MET A 244 0.88 11.62 -19.30
N LEU A 245 0.41 11.28 -18.09
CA LEU A 245 1.24 11.18 -16.89
C LEU A 245 2.07 9.91 -16.93
N ASN A 246 3.37 10.02 -16.74
CA ASN A 246 4.31 8.91 -16.76
C ASN A 246 4.21 8.06 -15.46
N ASP A 247 4.83 6.87 -15.46
CA ASP A 247 4.82 5.94 -14.33
C ASP A 247 5.43 6.51 -13.03
N ASP A 248 6.26 7.55 -13.14
CA ASP A 248 6.82 8.28 -12.01
C ASP A 248 5.78 9.16 -11.27
N LYS A 249 4.55 9.26 -11.81
CA LYS A 249 3.43 10.06 -11.33
C LYS A 249 3.76 11.55 -11.18
N ARG A 250 4.77 12.04 -11.89
CA ARG A 250 5.30 13.41 -11.76
C ARG A 250 5.49 14.10 -13.11
N THR A 251 5.98 13.39 -14.11
CA THR A 251 6.32 13.94 -15.43
C THR A 251 5.27 13.62 -16.48
N CYS A 252 5.13 14.51 -17.48
CA CYS A 252 4.10 14.41 -18.51
C CYS A 252 4.74 14.29 -19.90
N THR A 253 4.34 13.27 -20.66
CA THR A 253 4.77 13.11 -22.06
C THR A 253 3.64 13.43 -23.02
N MET A 254 3.95 14.00 -24.19
CA MET A 254 2.93 14.30 -25.19
C MET A 254 2.30 12.99 -25.69
N ILE A 255 0.97 12.96 -25.78
CA ILE A 255 0.23 11.85 -26.38
C ILE A 255 0.61 11.76 -27.84
N ASP A 256 1.20 10.63 -28.23
CA ASP A 256 1.48 10.35 -29.63
C ASP A 256 0.25 9.79 -30.33
N TYR A 257 -0.58 10.69 -30.86
CA TYR A 257 -1.83 10.34 -31.55
C TYR A 257 -1.63 9.42 -32.77
N CYS A 258 -0.46 9.44 -33.41
CA CYS A 258 -0.13 8.56 -34.54
C CYS A 258 0.19 7.11 -34.12
N SER A 259 0.48 6.85 -32.84
CA SER A 259 0.81 5.50 -32.33
C SER A 259 -0.42 4.62 -32.06
N PHE A 260 -1.63 5.20 -32.02
CA PHE A 260 -2.87 4.47 -31.75
C PHE A 260 -3.43 3.72 -32.98
N GLY A 261 -2.82 3.91 -34.16
CA GLY A 261 -3.18 3.19 -35.39
C GLY A 261 -4.57 3.52 -35.97
N ASN A 262 -5.15 4.67 -35.60
CA ASN A 262 -6.47 5.13 -36.07
C ASN A 262 -6.43 6.42 -36.90
N ASP A 263 -5.22 6.93 -37.20
CA ASP A 263 -5.02 8.26 -37.76
C ASP A 263 -5.59 8.42 -39.18
N SER A 264 -5.89 7.32 -39.88
CA SER A 264 -6.54 7.34 -41.19
C SER A 264 -5.80 8.20 -42.23
N CYS A 265 -4.53 8.54 -42.00
CA CYS A 265 -3.70 9.30 -42.93
C CYS A 265 -3.20 8.38 -44.03
N GLU A 266 -3.30 8.81 -45.29
CA GLU A 266 -2.84 7.97 -46.42
C GLU A 266 -1.31 7.87 -46.50
N HIS A 267 -0.59 8.93 -46.16
CA HIS A 267 0.87 8.97 -46.22
C HIS A 267 1.53 9.11 -44.84
N GLN A 268 1.73 10.34 -44.36
CA GLN A 268 2.44 10.59 -43.12
C GLN A 268 1.51 11.20 -42.08
N CYS A 269 1.40 10.57 -40.91
CA CYS A 269 0.77 11.16 -39.73
C CYS A 269 1.81 11.98 -38.95
N VAL A 270 1.43 13.17 -38.51
CA VAL A 270 2.23 14.02 -37.63
C VAL A 270 1.40 14.38 -36.41
N SER A 271 1.81 13.89 -35.23
CA SER A 271 1.19 14.22 -33.95
C SER A 271 1.37 15.70 -33.65
N VAL A 272 0.27 16.39 -33.35
CA VAL A 272 0.23 17.80 -32.95
C VAL A 272 -0.51 17.94 -31.63
N LEU A 273 -0.38 19.10 -30.98
CA LEU A 273 -1.02 19.32 -29.69
C LEU A 273 -2.55 19.22 -29.84
N ASN A 274 -3.16 18.27 -29.12
CA ASN A 274 -4.58 17.87 -29.18
C ASN A 274 -5.04 17.13 -30.46
N GLY A 275 -4.15 16.44 -31.20
CA GLY A 275 -4.57 15.56 -32.30
C GLY A 275 -3.43 15.16 -33.23
N PHE A 276 -3.75 14.95 -34.50
CA PHE A 276 -2.76 14.67 -35.55
C PHE A 276 -3.17 15.36 -36.85
N ASN A 277 -2.19 15.67 -37.70
CA ASN A 277 -2.40 16.15 -39.05
C ASN A 277 -1.78 15.18 -40.06
N CYS A 278 -2.43 14.99 -41.20
CA CYS A 278 -1.86 14.21 -42.30
C CYS A 278 -1.02 15.11 -43.20
N ARG A 279 0.14 14.60 -43.59
CA ARG A 279 1.04 15.22 -44.57
C ARG A 279 1.25 14.26 -45.73
N CYS A 280 1.23 14.80 -46.95
CA CYS A 280 1.54 14.04 -48.14
C CYS A 280 3.04 14.01 -48.40
N ASN A 281 3.52 12.89 -48.93
CA ASN A 281 4.86 12.75 -49.45
C ASN A 281 5.06 13.72 -50.64
N GLU A 282 6.31 14.11 -50.89
CA GLU A 282 6.63 15.04 -51.98
C GLU A 282 6.11 14.53 -53.35
N GLY A 283 5.47 15.41 -54.12
CA GLY A 283 4.82 15.08 -55.41
C GLY A 283 3.31 14.82 -55.32
N TYR A 284 2.75 14.89 -54.11
CA TYR A 284 1.31 14.74 -53.85
C TYR A 284 0.74 15.97 -53.15
N SER A 285 -0.49 16.32 -53.47
CA SER A 285 -1.28 17.34 -52.79
C SER A 285 -2.28 16.71 -51.83
N LEU A 286 -2.40 17.29 -50.64
CA LEU A 286 -3.43 16.90 -49.66
C LEU A 286 -4.80 17.33 -50.17
N ASN A 287 -5.73 16.40 -50.25
CA ASN A 287 -7.09 16.65 -50.70
C ASN A 287 -7.89 17.42 -49.64
N ASP A 288 -9.05 17.95 -50.02
CA ASP A 288 -9.94 18.73 -49.15
C ASP A 288 -10.46 17.95 -47.92
N ASP A 289 -10.36 16.62 -47.93
CA ASP A 289 -10.69 15.76 -46.79
C ASP A 289 -9.63 15.74 -45.68
N LEU A 290 -8.49 16.43 -45.91
CA LEU A 290 -7.34 16.55 -45.02
C LEU A 290 -6.68 15.22 -44.64
N LYS A 291 -6.96 14.13 -45.36
CA LYS A 291 -6.49 12.78 -45.05
C LYS A 291 -5.88 12.04 -46.24
N THR A 292 -6.42 12.24 -47.44
CA THR A 292 -5.98 11.57 -48.66
C THR A 292 -5.10 12.46 -49.54
N CYS A 293 -4.22 11.85 -50.32
CA CYS A 293 -3.18 12.51 -51.08
C CYS A 293 -3.30 12.13 -52.57
N THR A 294 -3.50 13.11 -53.44
CA THR A 294 -3.50 12.88 -54.90
C THR A 294 -2.19 13.31 -55.53
N MET A 295 -1.72 12.53 -56.51
CA MET A 295 -0.51 12.89 -57.25
C MET A 295 -0.77 14.19 -58.02
N ILE A 296 0.17 15.12 -57.93
CA ILE A 296 0.12 16.37 -58.70
C ILE A 296 0.30 16.01 -60.18
N ASP A 297 -0.66 16.40 -61.03
CA ASP A 297 -0.63 16.11 -62.47
C ASP A 297 0.16 17.19 -63.22
N TYR A 298 1.44 16.92 -63.50
CA TYR A 298 2.35 17.92 -64.04
C TYR A 298 2.13 18.25 -65.54
N CYS A 299 1.53 17.35 -66.34
CA CYS A 299 1.22 17.61 -67.77
C CYS A 299 0.04 18.58 -67.98
N SER A 300 -0.87 18.76 -67.01
CA SER A 300 -2.04 19.63 -67.18
C SER A 300 -1.77 21.11 -66.89
N PHE A 301 -0.55 21.47 -66.50
CA PHE A 301 -0.09 22.87 -66.39
C PHE A 301 0.25 23.52 -67.75
N GLY A 302 0.31 22.73 -68.84
CA GLY A 302 0.36 23.22 -70.23
C GLY A 302 1.73 23.77 -70.70
N ASN A 303 2.83 23.31 -70.11
CA ASN A 303 4.20 23.74 -70.45
C ASN A 303 5.14 22.58 -70.83
N ASP A 304 4.60 21.39 -71.14
CA ASP A 304 5.35 20.13 -71.16
C ASP A 304 6.29 19.92 -72.37
N SER A 305 6.22 20.74 -73.41
CA SER A 305 7.19 20.79 -74.52
C SER A 305 7.49 19.45 -75.24
N CYS A 306 6.71 18.39 -75.01
CA CYS A 306 6.90 17.06 -75.60
C CYS A 306 6.57 17.03 -77.10
N GLU A 307 7.43 16.43 -77.93
CA GLU A 307 7.18 16.26 -79.37
C GLU A 307 6.05 15.24 -79.65
N HIS A 308 5.98 14.18 -78.85
CA HIS A 308 4.94 13.15 -78.97
C HIS A 308 3.96 13.17 -77.78
N GLU A 309 4.14 12.31 -76.77
CA GLU A 309 3.16 12.15 -75.68
C GLU A 309 3.73 12.57 -74.32
N CYS A 310 3.04 13.41 -73.54
CA CYS A 310 3.41 13.74 -72.16
C CYS A 310 2.79 12.76 -71.16
N VAL A 311 3.57 12.28 -70.19
CA VAL A 311 3.12 11.41 -69.12
C VAL A 311 3.55 11.97 -67.76
N SER A 312 2.57 12.31 -66.91
CA SER A 312 2.83 12.77 -65.54
C SER A 312 3.33 11.64 -64.66
N VAL A 313 4.37 11.92 -63.88
CA VAL A 313 4.97 11.01 -62.89
C VAL A 313 5.15 11.73 -61.56
N LEU A 314 5.56 10.99 -60.52
CA LEU A 314 5.81 11.57 -59.21
C LEU A 314 6.81 12.74 -59.32
N GLN A 315 6.39 13.93 -58.89
CA GLN A 315 7.20 15.16 -58.86
C GLN A 315 7.64 15.75 -60.22
N SER A 316 7.26 15.17 -61.37
CA SER A 316 7.66 15.63 -62.70
C SER A 316 6.73 15.11 -63.82
N PHE A 317 7.03 15.40 -65.07
CA PHE A 317 6.46 14.72 -66.23
C PHE A 317 7.60 14.29 -67.17
N TYR A 318 7.36 13.34 -68.06
CA TYR A 318 8.33 12.98 -69.11
C TYR A 318 7.61 12.70 -70.44
N CYS A 319 8.35 12.82 -71.54
CA CYS A 319 7.82 12.63 -72.88
C CYS A 319 8.03 11.19 -73.38
N ARG A 320 7.10 10.66 -74.17
CA ARG A 320 7.13 9.29 -74.72
C ARG A 320 6.98 9.29 -76.23
N CYS A 321 7.86 8.55 -76.91
CA CYS A 321 7.88 8.39 -78.37
C CYS A 321 7.04 7.21 -78.86
N HIS A 322 6.62 7.25 -80.13
CA HIS A 322 5.92 6.17 -80.81
C HIS A 322 6.87 5.02 -81.28
N GLU A 323 6.33 3.83 -81.63
CA GLU A 323 7.11 2.63 -81.95
C GLU A 323 8.14 2.82 -83.09
N GLY A 324 9.35 2.29 -82.91
CA GLY A 324 10.45 2.42 -83.88
C GLY A 324 11.38 3.60 -83.64
N TYR A 325 11.13 4.39 -82.58
CA TYR A 325 11.90 5.58 -82.20
C TYR A 325 12.20 5.62 -80.68
N THR A 326 13.31 6.24 -80.28
CA THR A 326 13.70 6.52 -78.89
C THR A 326 13.67 8.01 -78.62
N LEU A 327 13.37 8.41 -77.38
CA LEU A 327 13.47 9.80 -76.94
C LEU A 327 14.96 10.22 -76.89
N ASN A 328 15.26 11.42 -77.36
CA ASN A 328 16.60 11.98 -77.44
C ASN A 328 17.04 12.56 -76.09
N GLU A 329 18.32 12.92 -75.97
CA GLU A 329 18.90 13.52 -74.76
C GLU A 329 18.26 14.86 -74.34
N ASP A 330 17.52 15.52 -75.22
CA ASP A 330 16.76 16.73 -74.88
C ASP A 330 15.42 16.42 -74.18
N GLU A 331 15.14 15.14 -73.92
CA GLU A 331 13.98 14.58 -73.22
C GLU A 331 12.62 14.99 -73.81
N THR A 332 12.63 15.59 -75.00
CA THR A 332 11.45 16.18 -75.64
C THR A 332 11.29 15.73 -77.09
N THR A 333 12.35 15.33 -77.82
CA THR A 333 12.31 14.91 -79.24
C THR A 333 12.70 13.44 -79.47
N CYS A 334 12.42 12.83 -80.63
CA CYS A 334 12.61 11.38 -80.87
C CYS A 334 13.47 10.99 -82.12
N THR A 335 14.30 9.91 -82.07
CA THR A 335 15.15 9.38 -83.19
C THR A 335 15.09 7.86 -83.40
N MET A 336 15.61 7.34 -84.53
CA MET A 336 15.48 5.94 -84.98
C MET A 336 16.33 4.91 -84.18
N ILE A 337 15.76 3.72 -83.97
CA ILE A 337 16.26 2.59 -83.16
C ILE A 337 17.47 1.83 -83.79
N ASP A 338 18.67 1.95 -83.22
CA ASP A 338 19.85 1.04 -83.38
C ASP A 338 19.74 -0.30 -82.59
N TYR A 339 19.38 -1.42 -83.23
CA TYR A 339 19.07 -2.73 -82.60
C TYR A 339 20.07 -3.29 -81.56
N CYS A 340 21.36 -2.93 -81.62
CA CYS A 340 22.36 -3.25 -80.59
C CYS A 340 22.32 -2.36 -79.36
N SER A 341 21.83 -1.14 -79.53
CA SER A 341 21.57 -0.18 -78.46
C SER A 341 20.25 -0.44 -77.72
N PHE A 342 19.39 -1.35 -78.22
CA PHE A 342 18.14 -1.76 -77.56
C PHE A 342 18.35 -2.74 -76.42
N GLY A 343 19.55 -3.35 -76.32
CA GLY A 343 19.89 -4.30 -75.27
C GLY A 343 19.06 -5.59 -75.27
N ASN A 344 18.28 -5.85 -76.32
CA ASN A 344 17.51 -7.08 -76.50
C ASN A 344 18.27 -8.12 -77.34
N ASP A 345 19.54 -7.85 -77.58
CA ASP A 345 20.36 -8.64 -78.47
C ASP A 345 20.65 -10.05 -77.94
N SER A 346 20.36 -10.31 -76.67
CA SER A 346 20.63 -11.63 -76.08
C SER A 346 22.10 -12.07 -76.23
N CYS A 347 23.00 -11.18 -76.67
CA CYS A 347 24.42 -11.47 -76.79
C CYS A 347 25.01 -11.26 -75.42
N GLU A 348 25.69 -12.27 -74.89
CA GLU A 348 26.21 -12.18 -73.54
C GLU A 348 27.40 -11.21 -73.40
N HIS A 349 28.12 -10.94 -74.49
CA HIS A 349 29.22 -9.98 -74.48
C HIS A 349 29.05 -8.88 -75.53
N GLU A 350 29.58 -9.08 -76.73
CA GLU A 350 29.63 -8.03 -77.72
C GLU A 350 28.59 -8.29 -78.81
N CYS A 351 27.78 -7.27 -79.08
CA CYS A 351 26.72 -7.30 -80.06
C CYS A 351 27.02 -6.37 -81.24
N VAL A 352 26.72 -6.82 -82.47
CA VAL A 352 27.02 -6.09 -83.70
C VAL A 352 25.77 -5.93 -84.57
N SER A 353 25.37 -4.67 -84.82
CA SER A 353 24.07 -4.27 -85.39
C SER A 353 24.04 -4.51 -86.89
N VAL A 354 22.98 -5.15 -87.39
CA VAL A 354 22.76 -5.39 -88.82
C VAL A 354 21.35 -4.96 -89.23
N LEU A 355 21.11 -4.84 -90.54
CA LEU A 355 19.81 -4.37 -91.04
C LEU A 355 18.70 -5.36 -90.62
N ASN A 356 17.77 -4.90 -89.78
CA ASN A 356 16.69 -5.67 -89.14
C ASN A 356 17.13 -6.73 -88.09
N GLY A 357 18.26 -6.54 -87.38
CA GLY A 357 18.68 -7.45 -86.29
C GLY A 357 20.13 -7.24 -85.80
N PHE A 358 20.77 -8.26 -85.20
CA PHE A 358 22.14 -8.20 -84.66
C PHE A 358 22.85 -9.59 -84.57
N ASN A 359 24.17 -9.64 -84.31
CA ASN A 359 25.01 -10.86 -84.08
C ASN A 359 25.94 -10.75 -82.83
N CYS A 360 26.38 -11.88 -82.23
CA CYS A 360 27.12 -11.93 -80.94
C CYS A 360 28.60 -12.43 -81.01
N ARG A 361 29.50 -11.86 -80.19
CA ARG A 361 30.92 -12.27 -79.99
C ARG A 361 31.31 -12.25 -78.51
N CYS A 362 32.24 -13.12 -78.07
CA CYS A 362 32.72 -13.16 -76.68
C CYS A 362 34.02 -12.39 -76.44
N ASN A 363 34.15 -11.81 -75.25
CA ASN A 363 35.36 -11.13 -74.77
C ASN A 363 36.45 -12.11 -74.31
N ASP A 364 37.70 -11.63 -74.19
CA ASP A 364 38.85 -12.43 -73.72
C ASP A 364 38.58 -13.06 -72.34
N GLY A 365 38.88 -14.35 -72.20
CA GLY A 365 38.59 -15.14 -70.99
C GLY A 365 37.24 -15.87 -71.00
N TYR A 366 36.49 -15.83 -72.11
CA TYR A 366 35.17 -16.47 -72.26
C TYR A 366 35.06 -17.25 -73.58
N SER A 367 34.23 -18.29 -73.61
CA SER A 367 33.98 -19.12 -74.79
C SER A 367 32.52 -19.06 -75.25
N LEU A 368 32.29 -18.88 -76.56
CA LEU A 368 30.93 -18.81 -77.15
C LEU A 368 30.29 -20.20 -77.13
N ASN A 369 29.11 -20.27 -76.52
CA ASN A 369 28.33 -21.49 -76.38
C ASN A 369 27.66 -21.88 -77.71
N ALA A 370 27.13 -23.10 -77.77
CA ALA A 370 26.53 -23.68 -78.97
C ALA A 370 25.24 -22.97 -79.45
N ASP A 371 24.66 -22.08 -78.65
CA ASP A 371 23.50 -21.26 -78.99
C ASP A 371 23.85 -19.97 -79.79
N MET A 372 25.15 -19.73 -79.99
CA MET A 372 25.72 -18.57 -80.70
C MET A 372 25.37 -17.21 -80.09
N LYS A 373 24.92 -17.19 -78.83
CA LYS A 373 24.46 -15.98 -78.14
C LYS A 373 25.12 -15.83 -76.77
N THR A 374 25.29 -16.92 -76.03
CA THR A 374 25.84 -16.92 -74.68
C THR A 374 27.33 -17.28 -74.68
N CYS A 375 28.07 -16.73 -73.72
CA CYS A 375 29.51 -16.80 -73.57
C CYS A 375 29.86 -17.27 -72.15
N THR A 376 30.26 -18.53 -71.96
CA THR A 376 30.65 -19.00 -70.63
C THR A 376 32.06 -18.55 -70.26
N MET A 377 32.23 -18.07 -69.03
CA MET A 377 33.55 -17.73 -68.47
C MET A 377 34.40 -18.99 -68.43
N ILE A 378 35.66 -18.86 -68.87
CA ILE A 378 36.64 -19.93 -68.68
C ILE A 378 36.84 -20.07 -67.17
N ASP A 379 36.43 -21.20 -66.60
CA ASP A 379 36.52 -21.44 -65.16
C ASP A 379 37.96 -21.76 -64.76
N TYR A 380 38.73 -20.72 -64.44
CA TYR A 380 40.13 -20.81 -64.03
C TYR A 380 40.35 -21.64 -62.75
N CYS A 381 39.34 -21.80 -61.87
CA CYS A 381 39.39 -22.66 -60.69
C CYS A 381 39.25 -24.16 -61.02
N SER A 382 38.61 -24.52 -62.15
CA SER A 382 38.44 -25.92 -62.56
C SER A 382 39.75 -26.59 -63.02
N PHE A 383 40.80 -25.82 -63.26
CA PHE A 383 42.13 -26.32 -63.66
C PHE A 383 42.94 -26.91 -62.49
N GLY A 384 42.47 -26.73 -61.25
CA GLY A 384 43.03 -27.37 -60.05
C GLY A 384 44.43 -26.87 -59.63
N ASN A 385 44.79 -25.64 -59.99
CA ASN A 385 46.09 -25.04 -59.67
C ASN A 385 45.99 -23.73 -58.88
N ASP A 386 44.80 -23.40 -58.37
CA ASP A 386 44.49 -22.09 -57.81
C ASP A 386 45.21 -21.79 -56.49
N SER A 387 45.62 -22.82 -55.75
CA SER A 387 46.36 -22.67 -54.48
C SER A 387 45.62 -21.82 -53.44
N CYS A 388 44.30 -21.63 -53.57
CA CYS A 388 43.48 -20.92 -52.60
C CYS A 388 43.26 -21.79 -51.36
N GLU A 389 43.38 -21.21 -50.16
CA GLU A 389 43.15 -21.96 -48.92
C GLU A 389 41.68 -22.28 -48.69
N HIS A 390 40.79 -21.33 -48.99
CA HIS A 390 39.34 -21.50 -48.87
C HIS A 390 38.68 -21.60 -50.25
N GLU A 391 38.06 -20.51 -50.69
CA GLU A 391 37.24 -20.53 -51.90
C GLU A 391 38.00 -19.88 -53.05
N CYS A 392 38.16 -20.61 -54.15
CA CYS A 392 38.61 -20.04 -55.41
C CYS A 392 37.42 -19.45 -56.15
N VAL A 393 37.53 -18.19 -56.54
CA VAL A 393 36.52 -17.50 -57.34
C VAL A 393 37.15 -17.14 -58.68
N SER A 394 36.68 -17.77 -59.75
CA SER A 394 37.09 -17.45 -61.11
C SER A 394 36.71 -16.00 -61.42
N VAL A 395 37.68 -15.22 -61.87
CA VAL A 395 37.50 -13.82 -62.29
C VAL A 395 37.97 -13.65 -63.73
N LEU A 396 37.63 -12.52 -64.33
CA LEU A 396 37.98 -12.22 -65.71
C LEU A 396 39.52 -12.32 -65.91
N ASN A 397 39.96 -13.26 -66.74
CA ASN A 397 41.37 -13.59 -67.01
C ASN A 397 42.18 -14.17 -65.83
N GLY A 398 41.55 -14.83 -64.85
CA GLY A 398 42.27 -15.51 -63.76
C GLY A 398 41.35 -16.01 -62.65
N PHE A 399 41.88 -16.13 -61.44
CA PHE A 399 41.09 -16.45 -60.25
C PHE A 399 41.58 -15.61 -59.05
N ASN A 400 40.68 -15.34 -58.11
CA ASN A 400 40.98 -14.72 -56.83
C ASN A 400 40.54 -15.67 -55.70
N CYS A 401 41.27 -15.64 -54.59
CA CYS A 401 40.87 -16.40 -53.41
C CYS A 401 39.96 -15.56 -52.52
N ARG A 402 38.88 -16.17 -52.02
CA ARG A 402 37.96 -15.61 -51.05
C ARG A 402 37.98 -16.46 -49.79
N CYS A 403 37.94 -15.78 -48.65
CA CYS A 403 37.85 -16.44 -47.36
C CYS A 403 36.39 -16.66 -46.96
N ASN A 404 36.13 -17.77 -46.28
CA ASN A 404 34.83 -18.05 -45.69
C ASN A 404 34.46 -16.99 -44.62
N GLU A 405 33.17 -16.86 -44.34
CA GLU A 405 32.65 -15.92 -43.33
C GLU A 405 33.39 -16.09 -41.99
N GLY A 406 33.91 -15.00 -41.45
CA GLY A 406 34.75 -15.01 -40.24
C GLY A 406 36.26 -15.04 -40.45
N TYR A 407 36.74 -14.99 -41.70
CA TYR A 407 38.16 -14.99 -42.03
C TYR A 407 38.53 -13.82 -42.96
N SER A 408 39.71 -13.23 -42.76
CA SER A 408 40.30 -12.20 -43.61
C SER A 408 41.39 -12.79 -44.52
N LEU A 409 41.42 -12.32 -45.76
CA LEU A 409 42.45 -12.70 -46.73
C LEU A 409 43.77 -12.02 -46.36
N ASN A 410 44.83 -12.81 -46.27
CA ASN A 410 46.17 -12.31 -45.94
C ASN A 410 46.79 -11.58 -47.14
N ASP A 411 47.90 -10.86 -46.89
CA ASP A 411 48.64 -10.09 -47.90
C ASP A 411 49.16 -10.94 -49.07
N ASP A 412 49.24 -12.27 -48.91
CA ASP A 412 49.61 -13.21 -49.97
C ASP A 412 48.48 -13.49 -50.97
N LEU A 413 47.30 -12.94 -50.71
CA LEU A 413 46.06 -13.06 -51.49
C LEU A 413 45.57 -14.50 -51.69
N LYS A 414 46.03 -15.45 -50.88
CA LYS A 414 45.73 -16.88 -51.02
C LYS A 414 45.34 -17.56 -49.71
N THR A 415 45.94 -17.16 -48.60
CA THR A 415 45.67 -17.73 -47.28
C THR A 415 44.73 -16.85 -46.46
N CYS A 416 44.02 -17.47 -45.53
CA CYS A 416 42.94 -16.87 -44.76
C CYS A 416 43.20 -17.00 -43.26
N THR A 417 43.16 -15.89 -42.52
CA THR A 417 43.25 -15.90 -41.04
C THR A 417 41.91 -15.56 -40.42
N MET A 418 41.59 -16.17 -39.27
CA MET A 418 40.34 -15.86 -38.57
C MET A 418 40.34 -14.39 -38.14
N ILE A 419 39.22 -13.70 -38.38
CA ILE A 419 39.03 -12.32 -37.94
C ILE A 419 38.94 -12.32 -36.42
N ASP A 420 39.87 -11.62 -35.77
CA ASP A 420 39.84 -11.42 -34.33
C ASP A 420 38.90 -10.27 -33.96
N TYR A 421 37.61 -10.59 -33.79
CA TYR A 421 36.57 -9.62 -33.45
C TYR A 421 36.81 -8.87 -32.13
N CYS A 422 37.55 -9.45 -31.19
CA CYS A 422 37.90 -8.81 -29.92
C CYS A 422 38.98 -7.73 -30.07
N SER A 423 39.74 -7.72 -31.16
CA SER A 423 40.80 -6.73 -31.41
C SER A 423 40.27 -5.36 -31.85
N PHE A 424 38.99 -5.27 -32.24
CA PHE A 424 38.36 -4.02 -32.69
C PHE A 424 37.99 -3.06 -31.55
N GLY A 425 38.01 -3.52 -30.28
CA GLY A 425 37.78 -2.69 -29.10
C GLY A 425 36.34 -2.18 -28.93
N ASN A 426 35.36 -2.85 -29.55
CA ASN A 426 33.94 -2.53 -29.46
C ASN A 426 33.10 -3.66 -28.81
N ASP A 427 33.75 -4.66 -28.23
CA ASP A 427 33.13 -5.91 -27.81
C ASP A 427 32.17 -5.73 -26.63
N SER A 428 32.21 -4.60 -25.92
CA SER A 428 31.27 -4.28 -24.82
C SER A 428 31.20 -5.36 -23.72
N CYS A 429 32.13 -6.33 -23.71
CA CYS A 429 32.18 -7.41 -22.74
C CYS A 429 32.73 -6.87 -21.42
N GLU A 430 32.07 -7.21 -20.32
CA GLU A 430 32.54 -6.78 -18.99
C GLU A 430 33.85 -7.47 -18.58
N HIS A 431 34.01 -8.74 -18.93
CA HIS A 431 35.18 -9.55 -18.56
C HIS A 431 36.05 -9.93 -19.75
N GLU A 432 35.84 -11.10 -20.34
CA GLU A 432 36.70 -11.64 -21.39
C GLU A 432 35.91 -11.73 -22.70
N CYS A 433 36.45 -11.18 -23.77
CA CYS A 433 35.92 -11.36 -25.11
C CYS A 433 36.60 -12.56 -25.78
N VAL A 434 35.81 -13.42 -26.41
CA VAL A 434 36.32 -14.55 -27.19
C VAL A 434 35.78 -14.50 -28.61
N SER A 435 36.68 -14.30 -29.57
CA SER A 435 36.38 -14.30 -31.00
C SER A 435 35.92 -15.69 -31.46
N VAL A 436 34.79 -15.72 -32.15
CA VAL A 436 34.20 -16.92 -32.74
C VAL A 436 33.96 -16.70 -34.23
N LEU A 437 33.60 -17.76 -34.96
CA LEU A 437 33.43 -17.71 -36.42
C LEU A 437 32.49 -16.59 -36.91
N LYS A 438 31.48 -16.21 -36.12
CA LYS A 438 30.52 -15.15 -36.43
C LYS A 438 30.44 -14.13 -35.29
N GLY A 439 31.46 -13.29 -35.17
CA GLY A 439 31.53 -12.23 -34.17
C GLY A 439 32.32 -12.64 -32.92
N PHE A 440 31.87 -12.19 -31.75
CA PHE A 440 32.50 -12.52 -30.48
C PHE A 440 31.42 -12.88 -29.46
N HIS A 441 31.78 -13.64 -28.43
CA HIS A 441 30.93 -13.82 -27.26
C HIS A 441 31.71 -13.44 -26.01
N CYS A 442 30.99 -12.95 -25.00
CA CYS A 442 31.57 -12.61 -23.72
C CYS A 442 31.64 -13.85 -22.83
N ARG A 443 32.77 -14.00 -22.12
CA ARG A 443 33.01 -15.02 -21.13
C ARG A 443 33.34 -14.36 -19.79
N CYS A 444 32.75 -14.90 -18.74
CA CYS A 444 33.02 -14.44 -17.38
C CYS A 444 34.21 -15.16 -16.78
N LYS A 445 34.98 -14.45 -15.94
CA LYS A 445 36.04 -15.04 -15.12
C LYS A 445 35.44 -15.98 -14.08
N ASP A 446 36.27 -16.87 -13.53
CA ASP A 446 35.86 -17.80 -12.48
C ASP A 446 35.12 -17.07 -11.35
N GLY A 447 33.99 -17.64 -10.91
CA GLY A 447 33.15 -17.08 -9.86
C GLY A 447 32.05 -16.14 -10.35
N TYR A 448 31.91 -15.95 -11.66
CA TYR A 448 30.86 -15.15 -12.28
C TYR A 448 30.11 -15.93 -13.37
N THR A 449 28.84 -15.60 -13.56
CA THR A 449 28.00 -16.12 -14.64
C THR A 449 27.60 -15.01 -15.59
N LEU A 450 27.44 -15.34 -16.87
CA LEU A 450 27.00 -14.39 -17.89
C LEU A 450 25.52 -14.10 -17.68
N SER A 451 25.16 -12.81 -17.67
CA SER A 451 23.79 -12.34 -17.50
C SER A 451 22.98 -12.48 -18.79
N ASP A 452 21.67 -12.29 -18.71
CA ASP A 452 20.73 -12.44 -19.83
C ASP A 452 21.00 -11.48 -21.02
N ASP A 453 21.78 -10.42 -20.80
CA ASP A 453 22.22 -9.49 -21.85
C ASP A 453 23.41 -9.99 -22.69
N GLU A 454 23.91 -11.19 -22.36
CA GLU A 454 25.07 -11.86 -22.96
C GLU A 454 26.39 -11.04 -22.91
N LYS A 455 26.45 -10.00 -22.07
CA LYS A 455 27.58 -9.04 -22.01
C LYS A 455 28.11 -8.77 -20.60
N THR A 456 27.23 -8.74 -19.61
CA THR A 456 27.60 -8.46 -18.21
C THR A 456 27.75 -9.74 -17.41
N CYS A 457 28.60 -9.70 -16.39
CA CYS A 457 28.97 -10.83 -15.57
C CYS A 457 28.56 -10.61 -14.12
N THR A 458 27.60 -11.41 -13.64
CA THR A 458 27.15 -11.37 -12.25
C THR A 458 27.87 -12.41 -11.40
N MET A 459 28.17 -12.08 -10.14
CA MET A 459 28.81 -13.03 -9.23
C MET A 459 27.89 -14.24 -9.05
N ILE A 460 28.45 -15.45 -9.13
CA ILE A 460 27.70 -16.67 -8.83
C ILE A 460 27.31 -16.64 -7.36
N ASP A 461 26.01 -16.59 -7.08
CA ASP A 461 25.51 -16.71 -5.72
C ASP A 461 25.53 -18.18 -5.30
N TYR A 462 26.65 -18.61 -4.71
CA TYR A 462 26.82 -19.98 -4.25
C TYR A 462 25.76 -20.39 -3.22
N CYS A 463 25.31 -19.47 -2.34
CA CYS A 463 24.28 -19.75 -1.33
C CYS A 463 22.87 -19.97 -1.92
N SER A 464 22.62 -19.60 -3.18
CA SER A 464 21.36 -19.91 -3.87
C SER A 464 21.15 -21.42 -4.11
N PHE A 465 22.24 -22.20 -4.14
CA PHE A 465 22.20 -23.66 -4.31
C PHE A 465 21.95 -24.43 -3.00
N GLY A 466 21.70 -23.71 -1.89
CA GLY A 466 21.43 -24.26 -0.56
C GLY A 466 22.35 -23.70 0.52
N ASN A 467 22.10 -24.04 1.79
CA ASN A 467 22.85 -23.49 2.93
C ASN A 467 24.23 -24.16 3.15
N HIS A 468 24.67 -25.08 2.26
CA HIS A 468 25.98 -25.76 2.29
C HIS A 468 26.43 -26.38 3.63
N SER A 469 25.45 -26.76 4.46
CA SER A 469 25.66 -27.24 5.83
C SER A 469 26.27 -26.19 6.78
N CYS A 470 26.12 -24.90 6.48
CA CYS A 470 26.36 -23.82 7.43
C CYS A 470 25.32 -23.88 8.54
N ASP A 471 25.77 -23.80 9.79
CA ASP A 471 24.90 -23.87 10.96
C ASP A 471 24.03 -22.60 11.11
N HIS A 472 24.58 -21.43 10.76
CA HIS A 472 23.87 -20.15 10.74
C HIS A 472 23.71 -19.59 9.32
N HIS A 473 24.64 -18.75 8.87
CA HIS A 473 24.52 -18.05 7.59
C HIS A 473 25.57 -18.49 6.58
N CYS A 474 25.13 -18.88 5.39
CA CYS A 474 26.00 -18.97 4.21
C CYS A 474 26.25 -17.55 3.66
N VAL A 475 27.51 -17.23 3.36
CA VAL A 475 27.90 -15.98 2.70
C VAL A 475 28.65 -16.31 1.41
N SER A 476 28.08 -15.90 0.27
CA SER A 476 28.70 -16.03 -1.03
C SER A 476 29.89 -15.08 -1.15
N VAL A 477 31.02 -15.62 -1.62
CA VAL A 477 32.25 -14.88 -1.89
C VAL A 477 32.76 -15.23 -3.28
N LEU A 478 33.71 -14.42 -3.77
CA LEU A 478 34.36 -14.69 -5.03
C LEU A 478 34.97 -16.11 -5.02
N ASN A 479 34.51 -16.97 -5.91
CA ASN A 479 34.91 -18.38 -6.05
C ASN A 479 34.50 -19.32 -4.91
N GLY A 480 33.42 -19.03 -4.16
CA GLY A 480 32.84 -20.00 -3.24
C GLY A 480 31.88 -19.41 -2.21
N PHE A 481 31.76 -20.07 -1.08
CA PHE A 481 30.99 -19.59 0.07
C PHE A 481 31.79 -19.87 1.35
N TYR A 482 31.47 -19.13 2.41
CA TYR A 482 31.89 -19.48 3.76
C TYR A 482 30.73 -19.31 4.72
N CYS A 483 30.78 -20.03 5.84
CA CYS A 483 29.76 -19.91 6.88
C CYS A 483 30.11 -18.79 7.85
N ARG A 484 29.13 -17.97 8.19
CA ARG A 484 29.23 -16.90 9.18
C ARG A 484 28.29 -17.20 10.34
N CYS A 485 28.81 -17.09 11.55
CA CYS A 485 28.02 -17.26 12.76
C CYS A 485 27.32 -15.97 13.18
N ASN A 486 26.20 -16.12 13.89
CA ASN A 486 25.51 -15.03 14.56
C ASN A 486 26.39 -14.40 15.64
N VAL A 487 26.06 -13.16 16.04
CA VAL A 487 26.82 -12.42 17.05
C VAL A 487 26.86 -13.22 18.36
N GLY A 488 28.06 -13.41 18.91
CA GLY A 488 28.30 -14.23 20.10
C GLY A 488 28.34 -15.73 19.87
N TYR A 489 28.57 -16.15 18.63
CA TYR A 489 28.99 -17.49 18.28
C TYR A 489 30.30 -17.44 17.48
N THR A 490 31.18 -18.38 17.74
CA THR A 490 32.44 -18.55 17.01
C THR A 490 32.37 -19.74 16.06
N LEU A 491 32.80 -19.52 14.82
CA LEU A 491 32.89 -20.55 13.80
C LEU A 491 34.01 -21.52 14.18
N GLN A 492 33.66 -22.80 14.25
CA GLN A 492 34.59 -23.86 14.60
C GLN A 492 35.58 -24.15 13.45
N GLU A 493 36.64 -24.92 13.75
CA GLU A 493 37.69 -25.26 12.77
C GLU A 493 37.17 -26.01 11.53
N ASP A 494 35.98 -26.61 11.61
CA ASP A 494 35.31 -27.26 10.48
C ASP A 494 34.76 -26.26 9.44
N GLY A 495 34.78 -24.96 9.74
CA GLY A 495 34.31 -23.89 8.87
C GLY A 495 32.79 -23.86 8.66
N LYS A 496 32.02 -24.61 9.46
CA LYS A 496 30.57 -24.81 9.27
C LYS A 496 29.74 -24.67 10.54
N THR A 497 30.24 -25.19 11.66
CA THR A 497 29.51 -25.26 12.93
C THR A 497 29.76 -24.02 13.78
N CYS A 498 28.71 -23.49 14.40
CA CYS A 498 28.79 -22.29 15.23
C CYS A 498 28.63 -22.64 16.71
N GLN A 499 29.66 -22.40 17.52
CA GLN A 499 29.59 -22.62 18.96
C GLN A 499 29.29 -21.33 19.68
N SER A 500 28.36 -21.35 20.65
CA SER A 500 28.06 -20.16 21.45
C SER A 500 29.27 -19.77 22.29
N ASP A 501 29.61 -18.48 22.23
CA ASP A 501 30.66 -17.92 23.05
C ASP A 501 30.19 -17.90 24.50
N ASN A 502 30.99 -18.44 25.41
CA ASN A 502 30.71 -18.36 26.83
C ASN A 502 31.34 -17.09 27.42
N LEU A 503 30.62 -15.98 27.29
CA LEU A 503 31.06 -14.65 27.76
C LEU A 503 31.28 -14.61 29.29
N CYS A 504 30.66 -15.51 30.06
CA CYS A 504 30.89 -15.62 31.50
C CYS A 504 32.31 -16.10 31.85
N ASN A 505 33.02 -16.76 30.94
CA ASN A 505 34.38 -17.24 31.20
C ASN A 505 35.46 -16.32 30.62
N THR A 506 35.11 -15.47 29.65
CA THR A 506 36.05 -14.65 28.89
C THR A 506 36.05 -13.17 29.30
N VAL A 507 34.98 -12.70 29.97
CA VAL A 507 34.82 -11.30 30.40
C VAL A 507 34.63 -11.22 31.92
N GLU A 508 35.23 -10.22 32.56
CA GLU A 508 35.00 -9.93 33.99
C GLU A 508 33.59 -9.36 34.20
N HIS A 509 32.62 -10.26 34.33
CA HIS A 509 31.19 -9.95 34.24
C HIS A 509 30.61 -9.22 35.46
N GLY A 510 31.21 -9.41 36.65
CA GLY A 510 30.84 -8.71 37.89
C GLY A 510 29.50 -9.12 38.51
N CYS A 511 28.96 -10.29 38.15
CA CYS A 511 27.74 -10.84 38.76
C CYS A 511 27.97 -11.24 40.22
N GLU A 512 27.06 -10.85 41.12
CA GLU A 512 27.15 -11.21 42.54
C GLU A 512 26.93 -12.70 42.79
N TYR A 513 25.98 -13.33 42.09
CA TYR A 513 25.65 -14.76 42.27
C TYR A 513 26.08 -15.63 41.10
N GLN A 514 25.30 -15.69 40.02
CA GLN A 514 25.61 -16.56 38.89
C GLN A 514 25.46 -15.82 37.56
N CYS A 515 26.48 -15.94 36.72
CA CYS A 515 26.44 -15.47 35.33
C CYS A 515 25.90 -16.59 34.44
N VAL A 516 24.96 -16.24 33.55
CA VAL A 516 24.46 -17.12 32.50
C VAL A 516 24.81 -16.48 31.16
N SER A 517 25.61 -17.19 30.38
CA SER A 517 25.99 -16.74 29.05
C SER A 517 24.84 -16.99 28.09
N THR A 518 24.46 -15.95 27.38
CA THR A 518 23.52 -16.00 26.25
C THR A 518 24.29 -15.71 24.97
N PRO A 519 23.76 -16.06 23.79
CA PRO A 519 24.37 -15.64 22.53
C PRO A 519 24.59 -14.12 22.46
N GLY A 520 25.86 -13.70 22.46
CA GLY A 520 26.27 -12.31 22.29
C GLY A 520 26.16 -11.42 23.53
N SER A 521 25.70 -11.96 24.65
CA SER A 521 25.48 -11.23 25.90
C SER A 521 25.60 -12.16 27.12
N TYR A 522 25.66 -11.62 28.32
CA TYR A 522 25.50 -12.41 29.54
C TYR A 522 24.56 -11.68 30.48
N HIS A 523 23.84 -12.43 31.32
CA HIS A 523 23.04 -11.84 32.38
C HIS A 523 23.31 -12.53 33.71
N CYS A 524 23.11 -11.80 34.78
CA CYS A 524 23.27 -12.30 36.13
C CYS A 524 21.93 -12.81 36.63
N ILE A 525 21.91 -13.98 37.26
CA ILE A 525 20.74 -14.50 37.96
C ILE A 525 20.99 -14.47 39.47
N CYS A 526 19.91 -14.35 40.24
CA CYS A 526 19.93 -14.31 41.70
C CYS A 526 19.38 -15.62 42.30
N PRO A 527 19.77 -15.97 43.54
CA PRO A 527 19.24 -17.12 44.24
C PRO A 527 17.75 -16.93 44.57
N GLU A 528 17.03 -18.03 44.82
CA GLU A 528 15.59 -17.99 45.12
C GLU A 528 15.23 -16.95 46.20
N GLY A 529 14.21 -16.13 45.92
CA GLY A 529 13.73 -15.07 46.82
C GLY A 529 14.45 -13.71 46.70
N HIS A 530 15.39 -13.56 45.76
CA HIS A 530 16.10 -12.32 45.49
C HIS A 530 15.90 -11.88 44.03
N VAL A 531 15.83 -10.58 43.81
CA VAL A 531 15.71 -9.96 42.49
C VAL A 531 16.96 -9.16 42.18
N LEU A 532 17.38 -9.22 40.91
CA LEU A 532 18.51 -8.46 40.40
C LEU A 532 18.24 -6.96 40.56
N GLN A 533 19.18 -6.23 41.16
CA GLN A 533 19.09 -4.81 41.42
C GLN A 533 19.35 -3.99 40.14
N ASP A 534 19.10 -2.68 40.19
CA ASP A 534 19.22 -1.76 39.05
C ASP A 534 20.61 -1.73 38.38
N ASP A 535 21.64 -2.23 39.07
CA ASP A 535 22.99 -2.35 38.50
C ASP A 535 23.18 -3.57 37.58
N GLY A 536 22.14 -4.42 37.45
CA GLY A 536 22.16 -5.63 36.62
C GLY A 536 23.13 -6.71 37.11
N LYS A 537 23.67 -6.57 38.33
CA LYS A 537 24.78 -7.39 38.84
C LYS A 537 24.59 -7.87 40.26
N SER A 538 24.00 -7.06 41.12
CA SER A 538 23.76 -7.37 42.53
C SER A 538 22.36 -7.90 42.82
N CYS A 539 22.23 -8.67 43.89
CA CYS A 539 20.99 -9.32 44.28
C CYS A 539 20.40 -8.67 45.54
N GLY A 540 19.14 -8.23 45.47
CA GLY A 540 18.42 -7.67 46.62
C GLY A 540 17.14 -8.44 46.92
N THR A 541 16.69 -8.39 48.18
CA THR A 541 15.57 -9.21 48.66
C THR A 541 14.22 -8.58 48.27
N CYS A 542 13.38 -9.32 47.55
CA CYS A 542 12.05 -8.87 47.16
C CYS A 542 11.07 -9.12 48.32
N ARG A 543 10.43 -8.07 48.86
CA ARG A 543 9.34 -8.24 49.82
C ARG A 543 8.02 -8.29 49.05
N SER A 544 7.31 -9.42 49.12
CA SER A 544 5.90 -9.52 48.75
C SER A 544 5.13 -8.36 49.37
N SER A 545 4.57 -7.49 48.52
CA SER A 545 3.81 -6.33 48.97
C SER A 545 2.39 -6.74 49.27
N ASN A 546 2.08 -6.72 50.55
CA ASN A 546 0.71 -6.86 51.02
C ASN A 546 -0.13 -5.69 50.49
N ILE A 547 -1.30 -5.92 49.88
CA ILE A 547 -2.19 -4.86 49.37
C ILE A 547 -3.54 -4.85 50.09
N ASP A 548 -4.19 -3.69 50.16
CA ASP A 548 -5.61 -3.57 50.54
C ASP A 548 -6.43 -3.35 49.25
N LEU A 549 -7.26 -4.32 48.88
CA LEU A 549 -8.06 -4.34 47.65
C LEU A 549 -9.54 -4.15 47.98
N VAL A 550 -10.18 -3.12 47.43
CA VAL A 550 -11.63 -2.92 47.50
C VAL A 550 -12.25 -3.12 46.12
N LEU A 551 -13.19 -4.04 46.05
CA LEU A 551 -13.94 -4.39 44.85
C LEU A 551 -15.27 -3.61 44.85
N LEU A 552 -15.52 -2.82 43.83
CA LEU A 552 -16.75 -2.07 43.63
C LEU A 552 -17.55 -2.73 42.50
N ILE A 553 -18.65 -3.41 42.84
CA ILE A 553 -19.49 -4.10 41.87
C ILE A 553 -20.79 -3.34 41.59
N ASP A 554 -21.07 -3.12 40.31
CA ASP A 554 -22.31 -2.52 39.85
C ASP A 554 -23.45 -3.55 39.94
N GLY A 555 -24.41 -3.29 40.82
CA GLY A 555 -25.65 -4.05 41.00
C GLY A 555 -26.86 -3.35 40.36
N SER A 556 -26.64 -2.39 39.47
CA SER A 556 -27.69 -1.64 38.77
C SER A 556 -28.42 -2.49 37.74
N LYS A 557 -29.66 -2.07 37.42
CA LYS A 557 -30.54 -2.74 36.47
C LYS A 557 -29.91 -2.92 35.08
N SER A 558 -29.02 -2.03 34.65
CA SER A 558 -28.36 -2.08 33.34
C SER A 558 -27.45 -3.29 33.18
N VAL A 559 -26.83 -3.76 34.26
CA VAL A 559 -25.94 -4.92 34.27
C VAL A 559 -26.68 -6.19 33.89
N ARG A 560 -27.95 -6.31 34.29
CA ARG A 560 -28.79 -7.52 34.16
C ARG A 560 -28.31 -8.68 35.04
N PRO A 561 -29.23 -9.57 35.47
CA PRO A 561 -28.88 -10.69 36.33
C PRO A 561 -27.81 -11.62 35.74
N GLN A 562 -27.82 -11.86 34.42
CA GLN A 562 -26.87 -12.77 33.78
C GLN A 562 -25.43 -12.22 33.83
N ASN A 563 -25.21 -10.94 33.54
CA ASN A 563 -23.86 -10.36 33.61
C ASN A 563 -23.42 -10.19 35.06
N PHE A 564 -24.36 -9.95 35.99
CA PHE A 564 -24.03 -9.85 37.41
C PHE A 564 -23.46 -11.16 37.97
N GLU A 565 -23.96 -12.32 37.53
CA GLU A 565 -23.37 -13.61 37.87
C GLU A 565 -21.97 -13.80 37.25
N LEU A 566 -21.73 -13.28 36.04
CA LEU A 566 -20.38 -13.27 35.44
C LEU A 566 -19.41 -12.39 36.25
N VAL A 567 -19.85 -11.24 36.75
CA VAL A 567 -19.03 -10.37 37.62
C VAL A 567 -18.65 -11.09 38.91
N LYS A 568 -19.57 -11.83 39.54
CA LYS A 568 -19.24 -12.65 40.73
C LYS A 568 -18.20 -13.72 40.42
N GLN A 569 -18.33 -14.39 39.28
CA GLN A 569 -17.35 -15.40 38.84
C GLN A 569 -15.98 -14.77 38.57
N PHE A 570 -15.96 -13.61 37.91
CA PHE A 570 -14.74 -12.85 37.65
C PHE A 570 -14.03 -12.45 38.95
N VAL A 571 -14.78 -11.91 39.91
CA VAL A 571 -14.24 -11.55 41.24
C VAL A 571 -13.62 -12.78 41.91
N ASN A 572 -14.28 -13.94 41.87
CA ASN A 572 -13.73 -15.17 42.44
C ASN A 572 -12.43 -15.60 41.76
N GLN A 573 -12.33 -15.47 40.44
CA GLN A 573 -11.11 -15.77 39.69
C GLN A 573 -9.96 -14.81 40.02
N VAL A 574 -10.26 -13.53 40.28
CA VAL A 574 -9.25 -12.58 40.77
C VAL A 574 -8.79 -12.99 42.17
N VAL A 575 -9.71 -13.28 43.09
CA VAL A 575 -9.39 -13.68 44.47
C VAL A 575 -8.56 -14.97 44.53
N ASP A 576 -8.81 -15.93 43.63
CA ASP A 576 -8.03 -17.17 43.54
C ASP A 576 -6.53 -16.90 43.33
N GLN A 577 -6.22 -15.86 42.57
CA GLN A 577 -4.84 -15.52 42.21
C GLN A 577 -4.10 -14.67 43.24
N LEU A 578 -4.80 -14.00 44.15
CA LEU A 578 -4.19 -13.14 45.18
C LEU A 578 -3.66 -13.96 46.36
N ASP A 579 -2.65 -13.49 47.11
CA ASP A 579 -2.25 -14.13 48.37
C ASP A 579 -3.02 -13.53 49.57
N VAL A 580 -4.27 -13.98 49.74
CA VAL A 580 -5.16 -13.50 50.82
C VAL A 580 -4.73 -14.10 52.15
N SER A 581 -4.34 -13.22 53.09
CA SER A 581 -4.10 -13.62 54.48
C SER A 581 -4.16 -12.39 55.41
N PRO A 582 -4.25 -12.58 56.74
CA PRO A 582 -4.31 -11.46 57.70
C PRO A 582 -3.11 -10.51 57.66
N LYS A 583 -1.95 -11.04 57.25
CA LYS A 583 -0.69 -10.32 57.07
C LYS A 583 -0.45 -9.92 55.59
N GLY A 584 -1.06 -10.64 54.65
CA GLY A 584 -0.98 -10.46 53.20
C GLY A 584 -2.06 -9.53 52.64
N THR A 585 -2.71 -9.96 51.56
CA THR A 585 -3.76 -9.19 50.88
C THR A 585 -5.07 -9.22 51.66
N ARG A 586 -5.70 -8.06 51.84
CA ARG A 586 -7.05 -7.92 52.40
C ARG A 586 -8.00 -7.51 51.31
N VAL A 587 -9.19 -8.10 51.28
CA VAL A 587 -10.19 -7.85 50.23
C VAL A 587 -11.51 -7.41 50.85
N GLY A 588 -12.03 -6.27 50.39
CA GLY A 588 -13.37 -5.77 50.73
C GLY A 588 -14.25 -5.74 49.49
N LEU A 589 -15.56 -5.87 49.66
CA LEU A 589 -16.53 -5.83 48.56
C LEU A 589 -17.64 -4.83 48.87
N VAL A 590 -17.87 -3.94 47.93
CA VAL A 590 -18.92 -2.92 47.96
C VAL A 590 -19.76 -3.08 46.72
N GLN A 591 -21.08 -3.23 46.92
CA GLN A 591 -22.04 -3.23 45.82
C GLN A 591 -22.74 -1.87 45.77
N TYR A 592 -22.92 -1.34 44.56
CA TYR A 592 -23.62 -0.07 44.37
C TYR A 592 -24.71 -0.16 43.31
N SER A 593 -25.73 0.66 43.48
CA SER A 593 -26.79 0.93 42.50
C SER A 593 -27.26 2.38 42.70
N SER A 594 -28.55 2.61 43.01
CA SER A 594 -29.02 3.92 43.52
C SER A 594 -28.58 4.20 44.95
N ARG A 595 -28.00 3.20 45.64
CA ARG A 595 -27.41 3.28 46.98
C ARG A 595 -26.16 2.40 47.00
N VAL A 596 -25.26 2.69 47.92
CA VAL A 596 -24.03 1.91 48.14
C VAL A 596 -24.23 1.03 49.38
N ARG A 597 -23.81 -0.23 49.31
CA ARG A 597 -23.82 -1.21 50.41
C ARG A 597 -22.47 -1.89 50.48
N THR A 598 -21.81 -1.82 51.64
CA THR A 598 -20.67 -2.70 51.95
C THR A 598 -21.21 -4.11 52.17
N GLU A 599 -20.84 -5.05 51.31
CA GLU A 599 -21.18 -6.47 51.49
C GLU A 599 -20.30 -7.07 52.58
N PHE A 600 -19.00 -6.74 52.56
CA PHE A 600 -18.07 -7.02 53.66
C PHE A 600 -16.85 -6.10 53.64
N PRO A 601 -16.37 -5.63 54.81
CA PRO A 601 -15.17 -4.80 54.94
C PRO A 601 -13.86 -5.60 54.84
N LEU A 602 -12.72 -4.92 54.67
CA LEU A 602 -11.39 -5.52 54.44
C LEU A 602 -10.93 -6.49 55.53
N SER A 603 -11.40 -6.32 56.77
CA SER A 603 -11.02 -7.16 57.92
C SER A 603 -11.97 -8.32 58.20
N MET A 604 -13.07 -8.46 57.47
CA MET A 604 -14.13 -9.42 57.82
C MET A 604 -13.73 -10.87 57.53
N TYR A 605 -13.13 -11.13 56.37
CA TYR A 605 -12.71 -12.45 55.94
C TYR A 605 -11.20 -12.52 55.82
N GLN A 606 -10.62 -13.67 56.17
CA GLN A 606 -9.17 -13.86 56.26
C GLN A 606 -8.64 -14.93 55.32
N THR A 607 -9.54 -15.65 54.65
CA THR A 607 -9.23 -16.74 53.71
C THR A 607 -9.95 -16.54 52.38
N LYS A 608 -9.37 -17.08 51.29
CA LYS A 608 -9.94 -16.98 49.94
C LYS A 608 -11.30 -17.65 49.86
N GLU A 609 -11.44 -18.79 50.53
CA GLU A 609 -12.63 -19.64 50.52
C GLU A 609 -13.84 -18.92 51.13
N GLU A 610 -13.62 -18.19 52.22
CA GLU A 610 -14.65 -17.37 52.87
C GLU A 610 -15.10 -16.22 51.98
N ILE A 611 -14.15 -15.50 51.37
CA ILE A 611 -14.43 -14.38 50.44
C ILE A 611 -15.23 -14.90 49.24
N LYS A 612 -14.79 -15.99 48.60
CA LYS A 612 -15.49 -16.54 47.42
C LYS A 612 -16.92 -16.95 47.73
N LYS A 613 -17.14 -17.55 48.90
CA LYS A 613 -18.48 -17.91 49.36
C LYS A 613 -19.33 -16.67 49.63
N ALA A 614 -18.75 -15.62 50.22
CA ALA A 614 -19.45 -14.37 50.46
C ALA A 614 -19.84 -13.65 49.16
N VAL A 615 -18.92 -13.60 48.17
CA VAL A 615 -19.16 -13.00 46.84
C VAL A 615 -20.34 -13.68 46.13
N MET A 616 -20.40 -15.02 46.14
CA MET A 616 -21.49 -15.74 45.47
C MET A 616 -22.86 -15.49 46.11
N ASN A 617 -22.91 -15.21 47.41
CA ASN A 617 -24.14 -14.95 48.15
C ASN A 617 -24.64 -13.50 48.03
N VAL A 618 -23.93 -12.62 47.32
CA VAL A 618 -24.37 -11.23 47.17
C VAL A 618 -25.67 -11.14 46.36
N GLU A 619 -26.68 -10.49 46.93
CA GLU A 619 -27.97 -10.27 46.27
C GLU A 619 -27.92 -9.04 45.35
N TYR A 620 -28.44 -9.20 44.13
CA TYR A 620 -28.50 -8.18 43.09
C TYR A 620 -29.53 -7.08 43.41
N MET A 621 -29.20 -5.80 43.17
CA MET A 621 -29.99 -4.65 43.65
C MET A 621 -31.02 -4.08 42.66
N GLU A 622 -30.81 -4.22 41.35
CA GLU A 622 -31.74 -3.85 40.26
C GLU A 622 -32.19 -2.37 40.19
N LYS A 623 -31.38 -1.44 40.71
CA LYS A 623 -31.70 0.01 40.74
C LYS A 623 -30.81 0.82 39.78
N GLY A 624 -30.72 2.15 39.95
CA GLY A 624 -29.89 3.03 39.10
C GLY A 624 -28.38 2.80 39.30
N THR A 625 -27.55 3.59 38.63
CA THR A 625 -26.07 3.45 38.63
C THR A 625 -25.46 4.74 39.18
N MET A 626 -25.02 4.74 40.44
CA MET A 626 -24.39 5.89 41.11
C MET A 626 -22.92 5.58 41.41
N THR A 627 -22.10 5.57 40.36
CA THR A 627 -20.67 5.22 40.44
C THR A 627 -19.88 6.26 41.20
N GLY A 628 -20.22 7.56 41.08
CA GLY A 628 -19.56 8.64 41.82
C GLY A 628 -19.74 8.48 43.34
N LEU A 629 -20.96 8.17 43.77
CA LEU A 629 -21.28 7.86 45.16
C LEU A 629 -20.54 6.61 45.67
N ALA A 630 -20.34 5.61 44.81
CA ALA A 630 -19.60 4.41 45.13
C ALA A 630 -18.10 4.70 45.36
N LEU A 631 -17.50 5.51 44.49
CA LEU A 631 -16.12 6.00 44.64
C LEU A 631 -15.96 6.84 45.92
N LYS A 632 -16.91 7.73 46.20
CA LYS A 632 -16.94 8.48 47.45
C LYS A 632 -16.92 7.57 48.68
N HIS A 633 -17.80 6.59 48.71
CA HIS A 633 -17.89 5.63 49.82
C HIS A 633 -16.60 4.81 49.96
N MET A 634 -15.96 4.43 48.85
CA MET A 634 -14.70 3.71 48.90
C MET A 634 -13.59 4.55 49.54
N VAL A 635 -13.46 5.83 49.16
CA VAL A 635 -12.44 6.75 49.68
C VAL A 635 -12.69 7.10 51.15
N GLU A 636 -13.93 7.43 51.52
CA GLU A 636 -14.27 7.92 52.87
C GLU A 636 -14.48 6.80 53.90
N ASN A 637 -14.97 5.63 53.48
CA ASN A 637 -15.37 4.54 54.38
C ASN A 637 -14.54 3.27 54.15
N SER A 638 -14.52 2.72 52.94
CA SER A 638 -13.97 1.37 52.72
C SER A 638 -12.45 1.29 52.90
N PHE A 639 -11.71 2.37 52.65
CA PHE A 639 -10.29 2.51 52.98
C PHE A 639 -9.99 3.16 54.33
N SER A 640 -10.99 3.23 55.22
CA SER A 640 -10.79 3.67 56.60
C SER A 640 -10.21 2.54 57.48
N GLU A 641 -9.49 2.90 58.54
CA GLU A 641 -9.01 1.93 59.52
C GLU A 641 -10.15 1.19 60.24
N ALA A 642 -11.31 1.83 60.35
CA ALA A 642 -12.52 1.24 60.94
C ALA A 642 -13.05 0.06 60.10
N ASP A 643 -12.93 0.15 58.77
CA ASP A 643 -13.29 -0.92 57.82
C ASP A 643 -12.12 -1.87 57.52
N GLY A 644 -11.02 -1.78 58.27
CA GLY A 644 -9.93 -2.74 58.24
C GLY A 644 -8.77 -2.42 57.29
N ALA A 645 -8.79 -1.24 56.65
CA ALA A 645 -7.64 -0.74 55.90
C ALA A 645 -6.45 -0.49 56.83
N ARG A 646 -5.24 -0.73 56.33
CA ARG A 646 -4.03 -0.54 57.12
C ARG A 646 -3.65 0.96 57.19
N PRO A 647 -3.06 1.40 58.33
CA PRO A 647 -2.64 2.78 58.51
C PRO A 647 -1.68 3.23 57.39
N ALA A 648 -1.80 4.48 56.98
CA ALA A 648 -1.03 5.03 55.87
C ALA A 648 0.49 4.98 56.14
N GLU A 649 0.93 5.01 57.40
CA GLU A 649 2.34 4.94 57.80
C GLU A 649 2.98 3.58 57.47
N LYS A 650 2.18 2.54 57.24
CA LYS A 650 2.68 1.22 56.81
C LYS A 650 2.96 1.14 55.30
N ASN A 651 2.64 2.21 54.56
CA ASN A 651 2.86 2.33 53.11
C ASN A 651 2.37 1.11 52.32
N ILE A 652 1.18 0.63 52.66
CA ILE A 652 0.52 -0.50 52.00
C ILE A 652 -0.21 0.02 50.76
N PRO A 653 0.04 -0.52 49.55
CA PRO A 653 -0.71 -0.14 48.35
C PRO A 653 -2.21 -0.38 48.53
N ARG A 654 -2.99 0.64 48.16
CA ARG A 654 -4.46 0.59 48.16
C ARG A 654 -4.94 0.51 46.72
N VAL A 655 -5.80 -0.46 46.43
CA VAL A 655 -6.26 -0.73 45.06
C VAL A 655 -7.78 -0.77 45.02
N GLY A 656 -8.39 0.03 44.15
CA GLY A 656 -9.82 -0.01 43.86
C GLY A 656 -10.08 -0.67 42.51
N LEU A 657 -10.85 -1.76 42.48
CA LEU A 657 -11.26 -2.43 41.23
C LEU A 657 -12.76 -2.23 41.02
N VAL A 658 -13.11 -1.45 40.00
CA VAL A 658 -14.49 -1.02 39.72
C VAL A 658 -15.04 -1.82 38.53
N PHE A 659 -16.21 -2.42 38.72
CA PHE A 659 -17.01 -3.02 37.64
C PHE A 659 -18.22 -2.13 37.37
N THR A 660 -18.48 -1.80 36.09
CA THR A 660 -19.69 -1.07 35.68
C THR A 660 -20.13 -1.42 34.26
N ASP A 661 -21.44 -1.44 33.97
CA ASP A 661 -22.04 -1.72 32.64
C ASP A 661 -22.75 -0.49 32.05
N GLY A 662 -22.62 0.70 32.65
CA GLY A 662 -23.38 1.83 32.13
C GLY A 662 -22.99 3.19 32.68
N ARG A 663 -23.53 4.21 32.00
CA ARG A 663 -23.36 5.62 32.33
C ARG A 663 -23.81 5.91 33.76
N SER A 664 -22.93 6.49 34.56
CA SER A 664 -23.27 6.94 35.90
C SER A 664 -24.33 8.06 35.85
N GLN A 665 -25.19 8.09 36.87
CA GLN A 665 -26.24 9.10 37.03
C GLN A 665 -25.79 10.30 37.89
N ASP A 666 -24.55 10.25 38.38
CA ASP A 666 -23.88 11.26 39.19
C ASP A 666 -22.47 11.55 38.66
N ASP A 667 -21.84 12.60 39.18
CA ASP A 667 -20.50 13.03 38.77
C ASP A 667 -19.42 12.07 39.33
N ILE A 668 -18.70 11.43 38.42
CA ILE A 668 -17.59 10.52 38.72
C ILE A 668 -16.25 11.24 38.79
N GLN A 669 -16.08 12.38 38.10
CA GLN A 669 -14.78 13.02 37.88
C GLN A 669 -14.18 13.48 39.20
N GLU A 670 -15.00 14.11 40.06
CA GLU A 670 -14.56 14.62 41.36
C GLU A 670 -13.99 13.50 42.23
N TRP A 671 -14.70 12.38 42.34
CA TRP A 671 -14.34 11.30 43.26
C TRP A 671 -13.30 10.34 42.69
N ALA A 672 -13.27 10.12 41.37
CA ALA A 672 -12.18 9.41 40.71
C ALA A 672 -10.85 10.15 40.90
N LYS A 673 -10.85 11.48 40.74
CA LYS A 673 -9.67 12.31 41.00
C LYS A 673 -9.23 12.23 42.46
N LYS A 674 -10.16 12.40 43.41
CA LYS A 674 -9.83 12.29 44.85
C LYS A 674 -9.30 10.90 45.24
N ALA A 675 -9.80 9.82 44.64
CA ALA A 675 -9.28 8.48 44.87
C ALA A 675 -7.81 8.36 44.41
N LYS A 676 -7.51 8.86 43.21
CA LYS A 676 -6.15 8.88 42.65
C LYS A 676 -5.21 9.78 43.47
N ASP A 677 -5.67 10.97 43.86
CA ASP A 677 -4.92 11.91 44.71
C ASP A 677 -4.67 11.34 46.13
N ALA A 678 -5.53 10.44 46.60
CA ALA A 678 -5.36 9.71 47.87
C ALA A 678 -4.40 8.51 47.76
N GLY A 679 -3.74 8.32 46.60
CA GLY A 679 -2.78 7.24 46.36
C GLY A 679 -3.44 5.87 46.15
N ILE A 680 -4.72 5.83 45.77
CA ILE A 680 -5.41 4.58 45.45
C ILE A 680 -5.22 4.30 43.96
N THR A 681 -4.63 3.15 43.63
CA THR A 681 -4.53 2.69 42.25
C THR A 681 -5.89 2.18 41.79
N MET A 682 -6.47 2.86 40.81
CA MET A 682 -7.81 2.58 40.31
C MET A 682 -7.76 1.72 39.05
N TYR A 683 -8.41 0.57 39.09
CA TYR A 683 -8.68 -0.30 37.95
C TYR A 683 -10.16 -0.20 37.58
N ALA A 684 -10.45 -0.07 36.29
CA ALA A 684 -11.81 0.04 35.78
C ALA A 684 -12.07 -1.10 34.78
N VAL A 685 -13.14 -1.87 35.03
CA VAL A 685 -13.59 -2.99 34.22
C VAL A 685 -15.00 -2.73 33.70
N GLY A 686 -15.11 -2.51 32.40
CA GLY A 686 -16.39 -2.35 31.73
C GLY A 686 -17.05 -3.70 31.47
N VAL A 687 -18.24 -3.92 32.00
CA VAL A 687 -19.06 -5.11 31.76
C VAL A 687 -20.07 -4.79 30.65
N GLY A 688 -20.26 -5.62 29.64
CA GLY A 688 -21.35 -5.41 28.66
C GLY A 688 -21.20 -4.15 27.77
N LYS A 689 -22.10 -3.18 27.92
CA LYS A 689 -22.17 -1.91 27.16
C LYS A 689 -21.71 -0.71 28.00
N ALA A 690 -20.63 -0.90 28.75
CA ALA A 690 -20.08 0.15 29.59
C ALA A 690 -19.63 1.37 28.76
N VAL A 691 -19.66 2.55 29.38
CA VAL A 691 -19.20 3.80 28.73
C VAL A 691 -17.69 3.92 28.95
N GLU A 692 -16.92 3.81 27.88
CA GLU A 692 -15.45 3.80 27.93
C GLU A 692 -14.87 5.09 28.54
N ASP A 693 -15.42 6.27 28.21
CA ASP A 693 -14.93 7.54 28.74
C ASP A 693 -15.02 7.59 30.27
N GLU A 694 -16.10 7.10 30.85
CA GLU A 694 -16.28 7.06 32.30
C GLU A 694 -15.30 6.10 32.99
N LEU A 695 -15.05 4.95 32.37
CA LEU A 695 -14.08 3.97 32.86
C LEU A 695 -12.64 4.51 32.78
N ARG A 696 -12.28 5.22 31.71
CA ARG A 696 -10.97 5.87 31.56
C ARG A 696 -10.77 6.97 32.59
N GLU A 697 -11.81 7.73 32.93
CA GLU A 697 -11.75 8.73 34.00
C GLU A 697 -11.49 8.10 35.38
N ILE A 698 -12.07 6.93 35.63
CA ILE A 698 -11.90 6.17 36.88
C ILE A 698 -10.49 5.56 36.94
N ALA A 699 -10.01 4.95 35.86
CA ALA A 699 -8.73 4.27 35.83
C ALA A 699 -7.54 5.21 36.12
N SER A 700 -6.48 4.65 36.71
CA SER A 700 -5.20 5.34 36.93
C SER A 700 -4.26 5.18 35.73
N GLU A 701 -3.33 6.11 35.52
CA GLU A 701 -2.29 5.92 34.49
C GLU A 701 -1.28 4.82 34.90
N PRO A 702 -0.71 4.06 33.95
CA PRO A 702 -0.97 4.08 32.51
C PRO A 702 -2.27 3.33 32.14
N MET A 703 -3.10 3.92 31.26
CA MET A 703 -4.39 3.35 30.84
C MET A 703 -4.31 1.88 30.41
N ARG A 704 -3.28 1.49 29.64
CA ARG A 704 -3.08 0.11 29.15
C ARG A 704 -2.99 -0.96 30.26
N LYS A 705 -2.71 -0.57 31.51
CA LYS A 705 -2.59 -1.49 32.66
C LYS A 705 -3.82 -1.51 33.57
N HIS A 706 -4.61 -0.44 33.55
CA HIS A 706 -5.65 -0.20 34.56
C HIS A 706 -7.07 -0.09 33.97
N PHE A 707 -7.20 -0.06 32.65
CA PHE A 707 -8.48 -0.03 31.95
C PHE A 707 -8.70 -1.34 31.19
N PHE A 708 -9.87 -1.95 31.38
CA PHE A 708 -10.27 -3.21 30.74
C PHE A 708 -11.73 -3.14 30.28
N TYR A 709 -12.01 -3.54 29.04
CA TYR A 709 -13.37 -3.59 28.49
C TYR A 709 -13.75 -5.04 28.16
N THR A 710 -14.85 -5.56 28.69
CA THR A 710 -15.14 -7.00 28.61
C THR A 710 -15.81 -7.39 27.30
N ALA A 711 -14.98 -7.76 26.32
CA ALA A 711 -15.24 -8.89 25.43
C ALA A 711 -14.16 -9.98 25.55
N ASP A 712 -13.15 -9.78 26.42
CA ASP A 712 -11.91 -10.54 26.41
C ASP A 712 -11.61 -11.23 27.75
N PHE A 713 -11.45 -12.56 27.73
CA PHE A 713 -11.09 -13.36 28.90
C PHE A 713 -9.61 -13.15 29.32
N THR A 714 -8.79 -12.51 28.47
CA THR A 714 -7.38 -12.17 28.78
C THR A 714 -7.23 -11.13 29.90
N ALA A 715 -8.25 -10.30 30.12
CA ALA A 715 -8.27 -9.28 31.17
C ALA A 715 -8.10 -9.88 32.58
N ILE A 716 -8.59 -11.11 32.81
CA ILE A 716 -8.48 -11.79 34.10
C ILE A 716 -7.02 -12.08 34.45
N SER A 717 -6.27 -12.63 33.49
CA SER A 717 -4.86 -12.96 33.67
C SER A 717 -4.01 -11.70 33.86
N GLN A 718 -4.26 -10.66 33.06
CA GLN A 718 -3.51 -9.40 33.14
C GLN A 718 -3.77 -8.63 34.44
N ILE A 719 -5.03 -8.52 34.88
CA ILE A 719 -5.35 -7.87 36.16
C ILE A 719 -4.71 -8.64 37.30
N ALA A 720 -4.84 -9.97 37.31
CA ALA A 720 -4.28 -10.78 38.38
C ALA A 720 -2.75 -10.78 38.40
N GLU A 721 -2.06 -10.75 37.25
CA GLU A 721 -0.62 -10.54 37.17
C GLU A 721 -0.21 -9.15 37.65
N ASN A 722 -0.91 -8.09 37.23
CA ASN A 722 -0.64 -6.72 37.66
C ASN A 722 -0.86 -6.52 39.17
N LEU A 723 -1.87 -7.19 39.76
CA LEU A 723 -2.11 -7.19 41.20
C LEU A 723 -1.11 -8.05 41.98
N LYS A 724 -0.41 -8.99 41.32
CA LYS A 724 0.70 -9.74 41.89
C LYS A 724 2.04 -9.00 41.84
N LEU A 725 2.26 -8.15 40.81
CA LEU A 725 3.63 -7.74 40.42
C LEU A 725 4.11 -6.35 40.82
N ASN A 726 3.34 -5.49 41.49
CA ASN A 726 3.79 -4.10 41.67
C ASN A 726 3.98 -3.69 43.14
N VAL A 727 5.15 -4.00 43.73
CA VAL A 727 5.94 -3.03 44.52
C VAL A 727 7.42 -3.44 44.52
N CYS A 728 8.20 -2.86 43.60
CA CYS A 728 9.54 -2.35 43.88
C CYS A 728 9.60 -1.02 43.12
N ALA A 729 9.55 0.10 43.84
CA ALA A 729 9.51 1.41 43.23
C ALA A 729 10.92 1.88 42.88
N ALA A 730 11.27 1.85 41.60
CA ALA A 730 11.84 2.97 40.86
C ALA A 730 11.74 2.66 39.36
N GLU A 731 11.49 3.69 38.57
CA GLU A 731 11.16 3.62 37.15
C GLU A 731 12.32 3.14 36.28
N SER A 732 12.06 2.17 35.40
CA SER A 732 12.74 1.97 34.11
C SER A 732 11.72 1.35 33.14
N GLN A 733 11.33 2.02 32.06
CA GLN A 733 11.98 1.94 30.74
C GLN A 733 12.42 0.51 30.37
N GLY A 734 11.86 0.01 29.27
CA GLY A 734 12.47 -1.04 28.46
C GLY A 734 11.92 -2.44 28.66
N GLU A 735 11.59 -3.05 27.52
CA GLU A 735 11.52 -4.49 27.26
C GLU A 735 10.28 -5.25 27.73
N ILE A 736 9.31 -5.26 26.80
CA ILE A 736 8.44 -6.40 26.54
C ILE A 736 9.31 -7.66 26.52
N GLU A 737 8.98 -8.65 27.36
CA GLU A 737 9.46 -10.02 27.22
C GLU A 737 9.24 -10.47 25.77
N VAL A 738 10.33 -10.56 25.02
CA VAL A 738 10.36 -11.28 23.76
C VAL A 738 10.21 -12.75 24.13
N LYS A 739 8.97 -13.26 24.08
CA LYS A 739 8.75 -14.67 23.77
C LYS A 739 9.38 -14.92 22.41
N ASP A 740 10.53 -15.59 22.44
CA ASP A 740 11.20 -16.31 21.36
C ASP A 740 10.81 -15.90 19.92
N PRO A 741 11.62 -15.09 19.22
CA PRO A 741 11.35 -14.68 17.83
C PRO A 741 11.30 -15.87 16.85
N CYS A 742 11.80 -17.05 17.22
CA CYS A 742 11.84 -18.20 16.32
C CYS A 742 10.53 -19.01 16.28
N ALA A 743 9.57 -18.74 17.17
CA ALA A 743 8.26 -19.41 17.15
C ALA A 743 7.28 -18.80 16.13
N CYS A 744 7.56 -17.60 15.61
CA CYS A 744 6.71 -16.94 14.62
C CYS A 744 7.05 -17.32 13.18
N GLU A 745 8.33 -17.53 12.85
CA GLU A 745 8.75 -17.99 11.51
C GLU A 745 8.24 -19.39 11.22
N SER A 746 8.26 -20.29 12.21
CA SER A 746 7.72 -21.65 12.08
C SER A 746 6.19 -21.69 11.95
N LEU A 747 5.47 -20.71 12.51
CA LEU A 747 4.02 -20.53 12.32
C LEU A 747 3.67 -19.91 10.97
N VAL A 748 4.50 -18.98 10.47
CA VAL A 748 4.35 -18.37 9.13
C VAL A 748 4.72 -19.36 8.04
N GLU A 749 5.78 -20.15 8.20
CA GLU A 749 6.11 -21.29 7.31
C GLU A 749 5.02 -22.35 7.35
N PHE A 750 4.51 -22.72 8.53
CA PHE A 750 3.37 -23.64 8.63
C PHE A 750 2.14 -23.07 7.93
N GLN A 751 1.80 -21.79 8.08
CA GLN A 751 0.69 -21.17 7.37
C GLN A 751 0.92 -21.10 5.85
N GLN A 752 2.10 -20.72 5.38
CA GLN A 752 2.43 -20.63 3.95
C GLN A 752 2.46 -22.01 3.28
N VAL A 753 3.00 -23.02 3.95
CA VAL A 753 2.98 -24.41 3.49
C VAL A 753 1.56 -24.97 3.52
N THR A 754 0.77 -24.69 4.56
CA THR A 754 -0.63 -25.16 4.64
C THR A 754 -1.51 -24.48 3.60
N MET A 755 -1.32 -23.18 3.34
CA MET A 755 -2.04 -22.43 2.30
C MET A 755 -1.65 -22.87 0.89
N SER A 756 -0.35 -23.09 0.61
CA SER A 756 0.08 -23.60 -0.70
C SER A 756 -0.38 -25.04 -0.93
N THR A 757 -0.45 -25.87 0.12
CA THR A 757 -1.01 -27.23 0.04
C THR A 757 -2.53 -27.20 -0.16
N LEU A 758 -3.25 -26.26 0.47
CA LEU A 758 -4.69 -26.02 0.24
C LEU A 758 -4.98 -25.51 -1.19
N ASP A 759 -4.11 -24.65 -1.75
CA ASP A 759 -4.22 -24.17 -3.13
C ASP A 759 -3.91 -25.28 -4.15
N GLN A 760 -2.95 -26.16 -3.86
CA GLN A 760 -2.68 -27.35 -4.68
C GLN A 760 -3.82 -28.38 -4.61
N LEU A 761 -4.49 -28.52 -3.46
CA LEU A 761 -5.70 -29.35 -3.32
C LEU A 761 -6.89 -28.76 -4.07
N ASN A 762 -7.06 -27.42 -4.06
CA ASN A 762 -8.10 -26.73 -4.83
C ASN A 762 -7.83 -26.80 -6.35
N GLN A 763 -6.58 -26.66 -6.81
CA GLN A 763 -6.23 -26.84 -8.23
C GLN A 763 -6.45 -28.29 -8.72
N LYS A 764 -6.16 -29.30 -7.89
CA LYS A 764 -6.45 -30.72 -8.23
C LYS A 764 -7.95 -31.05 -8.22
N HIS A 765 -8.77 -30.34 -7.44
CA HIS A 765 -10.22 -30.52 -7.43
C HIS A 765 -10.97 -29.76 -8.53
N ILE A 766 -10.38 -28.70 -9.10
CA ILE A 766 -10.98 -27.93 -10.21
C ILE A 766 -10.80 -28.63 -11.57
N LEU A 767 -9.83 -29.54 -11.70
CA LEU A 767 -9.62 -30.33 -12.93
C LEU A 767 -10.56 -31.55 -13.08
N TYR A 768 -11.56 -31.71 -12.21
CA TYR A 768 -12.55 -32.80 -12.28
C TYR A 768 -14.02 -32.35 -12.43
N ILE A 769 -14.27 -31.12 -12.89
CA ILE A 769 -15.63 -30.66 -13.22
C ILE A 769 -15.64 -30.03 -14.60
N PHE A 770 -15.51 -30.83 -15.67
CA PHE A 770 -16.03 -30.52 -17.02
C PHE A 770 -15.90 -31.72 -17.97
N ILE A 771 -16.57 -32.86 -17.73
CA ILE A 771 -17.02 -33.77 -18.80
C ILE A 771 -18.39 -34.36 -18.42
N SER A 772 -19.31 -34.34 -19.37
CA SER A 772 -20.73 -34.69 -19.29
C SER A 772 -21.03 -36.16 -18.94
N THR A 773 -22.21 -36.34 -18.35
CA THR A 773 -22.94 -37.59 -18.09
C THR A 773 -22.99 -38.57 -19.25
N ASP A 774 -22.61 -39.85 -19.02
CA ASP A 774 -23.47 -41.02 -19.27
C ASP A 774 -22.80 -42.36 -18.89
N SER A 775 -23.64 -43.30 -18.43
CA SER A 775 -23.47 -44.77 -18.29
C SER A 775 -22.69 -45.39 -17.11
N LEU A 776 -23.49 -46.02 -16.23
CA LEU A 776 -23.16 -47.06 -15.25
C LEU A 776 -22.54 -48.31 -15.90
N ASN A 777 -21.46 -48.87 -15.32
CA ASN A 777 -21.39 -50.26 -14.83
C ASN A 777 -19.95 -50.76 -14.57
N ASN A 778 -19.72 -51.14 -13.30
CA ASN A 778 -19.26 -52.47 -12.86
C ASN A 778 -17.78 -52.93 -13.07
N ILE A 779 -17.32 -53.68 -12.05
CA ILE A 779 -16.17 -54.61 -11.96
C ILE A 779 -14.90 -54.01 -11.31
N TYR A 780 -14.56 -54.15 -10.00
CA TYR A 780 -14.27 -55.29 -9.08
C TYR A 780 -12.85 -55.93 -9.21
N PHE A 781 -12.25 -56.19 -8.02
CA PHE A 781 -11.11 -57.08 -7.64
C PHE A 781 -9.66 -56.51 -7.76
N GLU A 782 -8.73 -56.65 -6.79
CA GLU A 782 -8.72 -57.24 -5.43
C GLU A 782 -7.37 -56.99 -4.70
N LEU A 783 -7.43 -56.87 -3.37
CA LEU A 783 -6.56 -57.42 -2.29
C LEU A 783 -5.05 -57.05 -2.20
N ILE A 784 -4.43 -56.92 -1.01
CA ILE A 784 -4.46 -57.79 0.19
C ILE A 784 -4.33 -57.00 1.51
N CYS A 785 -4.96 -57.57 2.54
CA CYS A 785 -5.13 -57.19 3.95
C CYS A 785 -3.85 -57.10 4.85
N ASP A 786 -3.95 -56.22 5.86
CA ASP A 786 -3.69 -56.36 7.33
C ASP A 786 -3.51 -57.78 7.93
N PRO A 787 -3.24 -58.00 9.25
CA PRO A 787 -2.56 -57.21 10.33
C PRO A 787 -1.70 -58.05 11.35
N GLU A 788 -0.94 -57.37 12.24
CA GLU A 788 -0.62 -57.65 13.70
C GLU A 788 -0.13 -59.04 14.23
N PRO A 789 0.23 -59.25 15.53
CA PRO A 789 0.82 -58.40 16.62
C PRO A 789 1.94 -59.09 17.47
N GLN A 790 2.56 -58.37 18.42
CA GLN A 790 2.64 -58.67 19.89
C GLN A 790 3.92 -58.17 20.63
N ASN A 791 3.67 -57.30 21.62
CA ASN A 791 4.17 -57.21 23.00
C ASN A 791 5.45 -57.95 23.47
N GLN A 792 6.30 -57.19 24.18
CA GLN A 792 6.91 -57.43 25.51
C GLN A 792 7.92 -56.26 25.74
N SER A 793 8.03 -55.57 26.87
CA SER A 793 7.66 -55.78 28.28
C SER A 793 7.64 -54.44 29.01
#